data_AF-B3GX18-F1
#
_entry.id   AF-B3GX18-F1
#
_cell.length_a   1.000
_cell.length_b   1.000
_cell.length_c   1.000
_cell.angle_alpha   90.00
_cell.angle_beta   90.00
_cell.angle_gamma   90.00
#
_symmetry.space_group_name_H-M   'P 1'
#
loop_
_entity.id
_entity.type
_entity.pdbx_description
1 polymer ?
#
loop_
_entity_poly.entity_id
_entity_poly.type
_entity_poly.pdbx_seq_one_letter_code
_entity_poly.pdbx_strand_id
1 'polypeptide(L)'
;MNKIFKVIWSHATQTFVVVSELTRSKSKAKASVSDVKKSGVSSLITSGFKLSAISSLLISAMPSVYAAVAISSTGWNTVDTSNVQATGNGIAIGSNAGKQQSDGYTSNNSAEATRNAYHLQNIGGSASNNTISLGTNAYAGGEDSVAIGTRAQAVHNVQTTNMAYNSRGSYNAGAVAIGFQSIARGDQTVALGSRAAAYNRQATAIGNDSYAMGVGSVVIGGDDSGYAYESINGTGKQAWANNSGNLGYTNLATGFNPSKEPNKADYRPSAASGNGATVVGVHSQALSKGSTALGVAATAGDGGKISSTIKDGQIVGIDSTQNIEATAIGALAHAQFRNTTAVGHAAKAIGEYSTSIGDDAAANGKNSSAVGKSATANGEFAIAIGNAESNNVEGTKTQANGTRAIAIGTSAKSLANNTISIGSKANTSIEGAVALGANSESNRQLNAAETTNPYVPATANQSEANAIKATVATTGAVSIGKDGVRRQITNLAAGTADTDAVNVAQLKTAVDTWNVQENGSQKKVINNRDNVNFANGTGTTATVGVDSAGKSAIVKYSVNQSGLNVATDGKVTAVTNGNNFATAEQIADAINKSEKTTVVNGNTEITATPKVNGTVTTYDLALSEKTVNDIKQGTTALQEIETTADGVKAQTIKKDSNKANFTSGKNIKLTPSDKGIEVATKDDVDFTTVNATTVNGDTIKSGNVVINKNGINAGNQKITNVAKGTEDSDAVNYSHLNCQTKCNDFLK
;
A
#
# COMPACT_ATOMS: atom_id res chain seq x y z
N MET A 1 -46.96 -23.42 -37.39
CA MET A 1 -45.70 -23.27 -38.14
C MET A 1 -45.07 -21.94 -37.75
N ASN A 2 -44.08 -21.95 -36.87
CA ASN A 2 -43.41 -20.75 -36.40
C ASN A 2 -42.57 -20.16 -37.54
N LYS A 3 -42.94 -18.95 -38.00
CA LYS A 3 -42.15 -18.19 -38.97
C LYS A 3 -40.99 -17.54 -38.23
N ILE A 4 -39.76 -17.99 -38.51
CA ILE A 4 -38.54 -17.41 -37.96
C ILE A 4 -38.22 -16.13 -38.75
N PHE A 5 -37.93 -15.04 -38.04
CA PHE A 5 -37.48 -13.77 -38.62
C PHE A 5 -36.09 -13.45 -38.05
N LYS A 6 -35.20 -12.89 -38.87
CA LYS A 6 -33.89 -12.40 -38.43
C LYS A 6 -33.77 -10.89 -38.62
N VAL A 7 -33.05 -10.24 -37.70
CA VAL A 7 -32.76 -8.80 -37.75
C VAL A 7 -31.38 -8.63 -38.35
N ILE A 8 -31.27 -7.83 -39.42
CA ILE A 8 -30.00 -7.53 -40.08
C ILE A 8 -29.78 -6.01 -40.14
N TRP A 9 -28.51 -5.60 -40.14
CA TRP A 9 -28.11 -4.21 -40.31
C TRP A 9 -28.10 -3.82 -41.79
N SER A 10 -28.91 -2.83 -42.19
CA SER A 10 -28.96 -2.33 -43.56
C SER A 10 -28.00 -1.15 -43.73
N HIS A 11 -26.85 -1.38 -44.36
CA HIS A 11 -25.85 -0.33 -44.63
C HIS A 11 -26.36 0.80 -45.54
N ALA A 12 -27.40 0.56 -46.35
CA ALA A 12 -27.98 1.57 -47.24
C ALA A 12 -28.89 2.57 -46.51
N THR A 13 -29.50 2.16 -45.40
CA THR A 13 -30.45 3.00 -44.64
C THR A 13 -29.97 3.31 -43.22
N GLN A 14 -28.83 2.75 -42.80
CA GLN A 14 -28.28 2.83 -41.45
C GLN A 14 -29.29 2.48 -40.35
N THR A 15 -30.13 1.46 -40.60
CA THR A 15 -31.12 0.98 -39.63
C THR A 15 -31.16 -0.55 -39.58
N PHE A 16 -31.58 -1.10 -38.43
CA PHE A 16 -31.86 -2.53 -38.28
C PHE A 16 -33.23 -2.86 -38.85
N VAL A 17 -33.30 -3.87 -39.73
CA VAL A 17 -34.54 -4.25 -40.42
C VAL A 17 -34.82 -5.74 -40.21
N VAL A 18 -36.08 -6.08 -40.00
CA VAL A 18 -36.54 -7.45 -39.79
C VAL A 18 -36.88 -8.09 -41.14
N VAL A 19 -36.26 -9.24 -41.45
CA VAL A 19 -36.50 -9.99 -42.68
C VAL A 19 -36.94 -11.42 -42.39
N SER A 20 -37.92 -11.90 -43.17
CA SER A 20 -38.42 -13.28 -43.11
C SER A 20 -37.52 -14.20 -43.92
N GLU A 21 -37.18 -15.38 -43.39
CA GLU A 21 -36.27 -16.33 -44.05
C GLU A 21 -36.93 -17.17 -45.17
N LEU A 22 -38.20 -16.90 -45.50
CA LEU A 22 -38.98 -17.64 -46.50
C LEU A 22 -39.53 -16.74 -47.61
N THR A 23 -38.66 -16.26 -48.49
CA THR A 23 -39.03 -15.89 -49.87
C THR A 23 -37.85 -16.07 -50.82
N ARG A 24 -37.82 -17.21 -51.54
CA ARG A 24 -37.32 -17.25 -52.92
C ARG A 24 -38.37 -16.56 -53.78
N SER A 25 -38.02 -15.50 -54.51
CA SER A 25 -38.85 -15.05 -55.63
C SER A 25 -38.07 -14.27 -56.70
N LYS A 26 -38.06 -14.89 -57.89
CA LYS A 26 -38.21 -14.30 -59.22
C LYS A 26 -37.08 -13.40 -59.75
N SER A 27 -36.25 -14.06 -60.55
CA SER A 27 -35.80 -13.60 -61.86
C SER A 27 -36.83 -12.77 -62.61
N LYS A 28 -36.42 -11.57 -63.06
CA LYS A 28 -36.64 -10.99 -64.39
C LYS A 28 -36.01 -9.59 -64.43
N ALA A 29 -34.84 -9.48 -65.06
CA ALA A 29 -34.41 -8.25 -65.70
C ALA A 29 -34.27 -8.57 -67.19
N LYS A 30 -35.31 -8.16 -67.94
CA LYS A 30 -35.37 -8.20 -69.40
C LYS A 30 -34.47 -7.06 -69.88
N ALA A 31 -33.32 -7.37 -70.49
CA ALA A 31 -32.58 -6.36 -71.23
C ALA A 31 -33.39 -6.03 -72.49
N SER A 32 -33.80 -4.77 -72.59
CA SER A 32 -34.43 -4.18 -73.77
C SER A 32 -33.41 -4.09 -74.89
N VAL A 33 -33.56 -4.92 -75.93
CA VAL A 33 -32.93 -4.69 -77.22
C VAL A 33 -33.91 -3.85 -78.04
N SER A 34 -33.50 -2.64 -78.39
CA SER A 34 -34.20 -1.75 -79.30
C SER A 34 -34.42 -2.42 -80.65
N ASP A 35 -35.65 -2.33 -81.16
CA ASP A 35 -36.05 -2.76 -82.49
C ASP A 35 -35.10 -2.20 -83.57
N VAL A 36 -34.30 -3.07 -84.18
CA VAL A 36 -33.68 -2.79 -85.47
C VAL A 36 -34.66 -3.25 -86.55
N LYS A 37 -35.23 -2.26 -87.24
CA LYS A 37 -36.14 -2.41 -88.38
C LYS A 37 -35.60 -3.42 -89.40
N LYS A 38 -36.45 -4.37 -89.80
CA LYS A 38 -36.33 -5.05 -91.08
C LYS A 38 -36.38 -3.99 -92.19
N SER A 39 -35.30 -3.85 -92.96
CA SER A 39 -35.31 -3.21 -94.26
C SER A 39 -34.18 -3.76 -95.13
N GLY A 40 -34.53 -4.19 -96.34
CA GLY A 40 -33.65 -4.08 -97.49
C GLY A 40 -32.65 -5.21 -97.70
N VAL A 41 -33.05 -6.11 -98.59
CA VAL A 41 -32.16 -6.93 -99.42
C VAL A 41 -31.17 -6.01 -100.18
N SER A 42 -29.86 -6.32 -100.21
CA SER A 42 -29.02 -6.28 -101.42
C SER A 42 -27.51 -6.46 -101.13
N SER A 43 -26.97 -7.54 -101.70
CA SER A 43 -25.68 -7.67 -102.41
C SER A 43 -24.34 -7.66 -101.66
N LEU A 44 -23.43 -8.50 -102.20
CA LEU A 44 -22.05 -8.84 -101.82
C LEU A 44 -21.96 -9.74 -100.58
N ILE A 45 -21.68 -11.04 -100.65
CA ILE A 45 -20.57 -11.69 -101.35
C ILE A 45 -21.01 -13.07 -101.87
N THR A 46 -21.13 -13.18 -103.19
CA THR A 46 -20.96 -14.42 -103.94
C THR A 46 -19.49 -14.53 -104.35
N SER A 47 -18.74 -15.43 -103.72
CA SER A 47 -17.49 -15.99 -104.25
C SER A 47 -17.13 -17.22 -103.41
N GLY A 48 -17.01 -18.36 -104.09
CA GLY A 48 -17.22 -19.69 -103.51
C GLY A 48 -16.13 -20.22 -102.58
N PHE A 49 -16.56 -21.11 -101.70
CA PHE A 49 -15.73 -22.18 -101.17
C PHE A 49 -16.28 -23.50 -101.72
N LYS A 50 -15.56 -24.09 -102.68
CA LYS A 50 -15.78 -25.46 -103.13
C LYS A 50 -15.24 -26.39 -102.05
N LEU A 51 -16.11 -27.20 -101.45
CA LEU A 51 -15.68 -28.42 -100.76
C LEU A 51 -15.30 -29.41 -101.87
N SER A 52 -14.01 -29.60 -102.14
CA SER A 52 -13.58 -30.61 -103.11
C SER A 52 -13.85 -32.01 -102.55
N ALA A 53 -14.67 -32.75 -103.27
CA ALA A 53 -15.01 -34.14 -103.02
C ALA A 53 -13.76 -35.05 -103.04
N ILE A 54 -13.18 -35.33 -101.87
CA ILE A 54 -12.40 -36.55 -101.59
C ILE A 54 -12.63 -36.93 -100.12
N SER A 55 -13.77 -37.55 -99.81
CA SER A 55 -13.96 -38.24 -98.52
C SER A 55 -15.00 -39.37 -98.55
N SER A 56 -15.47 -39.78 -99.73
CA SER A 56 -16.46 -40.86 -99.87
C SER A 56 -15.86 -42.27 -100.00
N LEU A 57 -14.60 -42.50 -99.61
CA LEU A 57 -13.97 -43.82 -99.62
C LEU A 57 -13.15 -44.07 -98.35
N LEU A 58 -13.82 -44.35 -97.22
CA LEU A 58 -13.34 -45.09 -96.04
C LEU A 58 -14.37 -44.97 -94.90
N ILE A 59 -15.57 -45.53 -95.10
CA ILE A 59 -16.56 -45.72 -94.02
C ILE A 59 -16.81 -47.22 -93.91
N SER A 60 -15.85 -47.93 -93.36
CA SER A 60 -16.05 -49.31 -92.91
C SER A 60 -15.05 -49.75 -91.83
N ALA A 61 -14.56 -48.82 -90.99
CA ALA A 61 -13.90 -49.09 -89.72
C ALA A 61 -13.51 -47.78 -89.00
N MET A 62 -14.45 -46.99 -88.47
CA MET A 62 -14.12 -45.86 -87.57
C MET A 62 -15.22 -45.66 -86.52
N PRO A 63 -14.91 -45.63 -85.21
CA PRO A 63 -15.87 -45.19 -84.21
C PRO A 63 -16.01 -43.66 -84.24
N SER A 64 -17.25 -43.17 -84.07
CA SER A 64 -17.67 -41.78 -83.79
C SER A 64 -17.40 -40.69 -84.86
N VAL A 65 -18.49 -40.07 -85.35
CA VAL A 65 -18.48 -38.86 -86.18
C VAL A 65 -18.34 -37.64 -85.25
N TYR A 66 -17.21 -36.94 -85.32
CA TYR A 66 -16.94 -35.71 -84.56
C TYR A 66 -17.23 -34.47 -85.45
N ALA A 67 -17.89 -33.45 -84.89
CA ALA A 67 -18.13 -32.18 -85.58
C ALA A 67 -17.11 -31.14 -85.13
N ALA A 68 -16.16 -30.82 -86.00
CA ALA A 68 -15.15 -29.79 -85.78
C ALA A 68 -15.44 -28.56 -86.66
N VAL A 69 -15.36 -27.35 -86.08
CA VAL A 69 -15.59 -26.08 -86.80
C VAL A 69 -14.30 -25.27 -86.84
N ALA A 70 -13.76 -25.09 -88.05
CA ALA A 70 -12.62 -24.21 -88.33
C ALA A 70 -13.10 -22.99 -89.14
N ILE A 71 -12.98 -21.79 -88.56
CA ILE A 71 -13.39 -20.52 -89.20
C ILE A 71 -12.22 -19.53 -89.14
N SER A 72 -11.91 -18.85 -90.25
CA SER A 72 -10.92 -17.77 -90.30
C SER A 72 -11.61 -16.41 -90.52
N SER A 73 -11.06 -15.34 -89.94
CA SER A 73 -11.60 -13.98 -90.11
C SER A 73 -11.05 -13.31 -91.37
N THR A 74 -11.92 -12.66 -92.12
CA THR A 74 -11.61 -11.90 -93.33
C THR A 74 -11.10 -10.49 -93.00
N GLY A 75 -9.79 -10.26 -93.16
CA GLY A 75 -9.21 -8.90 -93.06
C GLY A 75 -7.67 -8.84 -93.17
N TRP A 76 -7.18 -8.46 -94.36
CA TRP A 76 -5.89 -7.81 -94.66
C TRP A 76 -4.55 -8.56 -94.53
N ASN A 77 -4.48 -9.89 -94.57
CA ASN A 77 -3.26 -10.61 -94.97
C ASN A 77 -3.62 -12.01 -95.50
N THR A 78 -2.92 -12.51 -96.53
CA THR A 78 -3.01 -13.91 -96.98
C THR A 78 -2.68 -14.85 -95.81
N VAL A 79 -3.67 -15.56 -95.28
CA VAL A 79 -3.51 -16.53 -94.20
C VAL A 79 -3.72 -17.94 -94.72
N ASP A 80 -2.73 -18.78 -94.43
CA ASP A 80 -2.68 -20.20 -94.73
C ASP A 80 -3.65 -21.00 -93.84
N THR A 81 -4.73 -21.52 -94.42
CA THR A 81 -5.71 -22.38 -93.74
C THR A 81 -5.25 -23.82 -93.60
N SER A 82 -4.09 -24.20 -94.15
CA SER A 82 -3.57 -25.58 -94.02
C SER A 82 -3.18 -25.95 -92.59
N ASN A 83 -3.15 -24.98 -91.67
CA ASN A 83 -2.55 -25.12 -90.35
C ASN A 83 -3.51 -24.98 -89.14
N VAL A 84 -4.83 -24.89 -89.34
CA VAL A 84 -5.82 -24.90 -88.24
C VAL A 84 -6.21 -26.33 -87.92
N GLN A 85 -6.11 -26.74 -86.65
CA GLN A 85 -6.40 -28.11 -86.23
C GLN A 85 -7.43 -28.12 -85.09
N ALA A 86 -8.67 -28.52 -85.40
CA ALA A 86 -9.66 -28.87 -84.39
C ALA A 86 -9.67 -30.40 -84.21
N THR A 87 -9.48 -30.87 -82.99
CA THR A 87 -9.54 -32.30 -82.62
C THR A 87 -10.85 -32.59 -81.90
N GLY A 88 -11.43 -33.78 -82.09
CA GLY A 88 -12.69 -34.18 -81.43
C GLY A 88 -13.86 -33.21 -81.70
N ASN A 89 -14.65 -32.90 -80.67
CA ASN A 89 -15.75 -31.92 -80.70
C ASN A 89 -15.28 -30.47 -80.40
N GLY A 90 -14.21 -30.01 -81.05
CA GLY A 90 -13.57 -28.72 -80.76
C GLY A 90 -13.92 -27.56 -81.70
N ILE A 91 -13.69 -26.33 -81.23
CA ILE A 91 -13.75 -25.08 -82.01
C ILE A 91 -12.33 -24.53 -82.17
N ALA A 92 -11.89 -24.27 -83.40
CA ALA A 92 -10.61 -23.61 -83.68
C ALA A 92 -10.81 -22.42 -84.64
N ILE A 93 -10.48 -21.20 -84.19
CA ILE A 93 -10.71 -19.97 -84.96
C ILE A 93 -9.44 -19.11 -84.91
N GLY A 94 -8.86 -18.80 -86.07
CA GLY A 94 -7.63 -18.00 -86.20
C GLY A 94 -6.44 -18.78 -86.78
N SER A 95 -5.42 -18.07 -87.25
CA SER A 95 -4.23 -18.68 -87.88
C SER A 95 -3.49 -19.59 -86.88
N ASN A 96 -3.22 -20.85 -87.26
CA ASN A 96 -2.61 -21.89 -86.41
C ASN A 96 -3.36 -22.20 -85.10
N ALA A 97 -4.65 -21.83 -84.98
CA ALA A 97 -5.43 -22.17 -83.79
C ALA A 97 -5.57 -23.70 -83.65
N GLY A 98 -5.43 -24.20 -82.42
CA GLY A 98 -5.51 -25.62 -82.08
C GLY A 98 -4.28 -26.46 -82.47
N LYS A 99 -3.28 -25.86 -83.12
CA LYS A 99 -2.00 -26.52 -83.40
C LYS A 99 -1.02 -26.25 -82.26
N GLN A 100 -0.45 -27.31 -81.67
CA GLN A 100 0.66 -27.17 -80.73
C GLN A 100 1.88 -26.67 -81.51
N GLN A 101 2.19 -25.38 -81.40
CA GLN A 101 3.46 -24.85 -81.89
C GLN A 101 4.50 -24.96 -80.79
N SER A 102 5.75 -25.28 -81.15
CA SER A 102 6.91 -25.03 -80.28
C SER A 102 6.80 -23.58 -79.79
N ASP A 103 7.09 -23.33 -78.51
CA ASP A 103 7.11 -21.98 -77.91
C ASP A 103 8.10 -21.09 -78.70
N GLY A 104 7.66 -20.59 -79.85
CA GLY A 104 8.39 -19.72 -80.78
C GLY A 104 8.42 -18.31 -80.24
N TYR A 105 8.92 -18.17 -79.03
CA TYR A 105 9.37 -16.92 -78.42
C TYR A 105 10.83 -16.63 -78.78
N THR A 106 11.34 -17.28 -79.84
CA THR A 106 12.67 -17.02 -80.41
C THR A 106 12.65 -15.81 -81.33
N SER A 107 12.28 -14.64 -80.81
CA SER A 107 12.77 -13.37 -81.38
C SER A 107 13.98 -12.96 -80.57
N ASN A 108 15.17 -13.39 -81.02
CA ASN A 108 16.55 -12.90 -80.80
C ASN A 108 16.88 -11.88 -79.67
N ASN A 109 16.19 -11.86 -78.53
CA ASN A 109 16.55 -11.02 -77.37
C ASN A 109 16.51 -11.84 -76.08
N SER A 110 17.63 -11.82 -75.37
CA SER A 110 18.18 -12.89 -74.54
C SER A 110 17.82 -12.87 -73.05
N ALA A 111 16.68 -12.29 -72.66
CA ALA A 111 16.16 -12.39 -71.28
C ALA A 111 14.79 -13.08 -71.21
N GLU A 112 14.01 -13.04 -72.29
CA GLU A 112 12.64 -13.54 -72.40
C GLU A 112 12.58 -15.04 -72.71
N ALA A 113 13.60 -15.54 -73.43
CA ALA A 113 13.76 -16.95 -73.80
C ALA A 113 13.96 -17.88 -72.59
N THR A 114 14.51 -17.38 -71.48
CA THR A 114 14.71 -18.15 -70.24
C THR A 114 13.46 -18.16 -69.35
N ARG A 115 12.51 -17.23 -69.56
CA ARG A 115 11.28 -17.07 -68.76
C ARG A 115 10.24 -18.17 -69.03
N ASN A 116 10.24 -18.72 -70.26
CA ASN A 116 9.24 -19.67 -70.76
C ASN A 116 9.88 -20.93 -71.37
N ALA A 117 11.14 -21.24 -71.04
CA ALA A 117 11.80 -22.45 -71.52
C ALA A 117 11.18 -23.71 -70.89
N TYR A 118 10.05 -24.17 -71.45
CA TYR A 118 9.58 -25.53 -71.24
C TYR A 118 9.49 -26.25 -72.58
N HIS A 119 10.14 -27.39 -72.64
CA HIS A 119 10.24 -28.25 -73.81
C HIS A 119 8.85 -28.69 -74.29
N LEU A 120 8.69 -28.80 -75.62
CA LEU A 120 7.63 -29.55 -76.26
C LEU A 120 7.42 -30.87 -75.50
N GLN A 121 6.37 -30.96 -74.68
CA GLN A 121 5.93 -32.27 -74.23
C GLN A 121 5.31 -32.94 -75.45
N ASN A 122 5.82 -34.12 -75.77
CA ASN A 122 5.25 -35.01 -76.76
C ASN A 122 3.90 -35.47 -76.20
N ILE A 123 2.84 -34.68 -76.44
CA ILE A 123 1.49 -35.02 -75.98
C ILE A 123 1.05 -36.18 -76.87
N GLY A 124 1.23 -37.40 -76.36
CA GLY A 124 0.86 -38.63 -77.04
C GLY A 124 -0.64 -38.65 -77.32
N GLY A 125 -1.03 -38.28 -78.54
CA GLY A 125 -1.98 -39.03 -79.38
C GLY A 125 -3.37 -39.36 -78.83
N SER A 126 -3.91 -38.68 -77.82
CA SER A 126 -5.34 -38.78 -77.49
C SER A 126 -6.02 -37.49 -77.92
N ALA A 127 -6.96 -37.57 -78.88
CA ALA A 127 -7.66 -36.42 -79.40
C ALA A 127 -8.35 -35.65 -78.25
N SER A 128 -7.90 -34.41 -78.00
CA SER A 128 -8.50 -33.53 -77.00
C SER A 128 -9.94 -33.24 -77.40
N ASN A 129 -10.91 -33.73 -76.63
CA ASN A 129 -12.34 -33.54 -76.88
C ASN A 129 -12.84 -32.23 -76.25
N ASN A 130 -13.82 -31.58 -76.89
CA ASN A 130 -14.51 -30.37 -76.40
C ASN A 130 -13.61 -29.14 -76.18
N THR A 131 -12.58 -28.94 -77.01
CA THR A 131 -11.66 -27.80 -76.86
C THR A 131 -12.16 -26.53 -77.54
N ILE A 132 -11.76 -25.37 -77.02
CA ILE A 132 -12.01 -24.06 -77.64
C ILE A 132 -10.66 -23.36 -77.83
N SER A 133 -10.24 -23.11 -79.07
CA SER A 133 -9.02 -22.36 -79.41
C SER A 133 -9.37 -21.17 -80.32
N LEU A 134 -9.43 -19.96 -79.75
CA LEU A 134 -9.79 -18.74 -80.47
C LEU A 134 -8.63 -17.73 -80.42
N GLY A 135 -8.07 -17.38 -81.58
CA GLY A 135 -6.97 -16.43 -81.72
C GLY A 135 -5.78 -17.00 -82.48
N THR A 136 -4.92 -16.12 -82.99
CA THR A 136 -3.69 -16.53 -83.70
C THR A 136 -2.76 -17.29 -82.76
N ASN A 137 -2.38 -18.52 -83.12
CA ASN A 137 -1.58 -19.45 -82.32
C ASN A 137 -2.19 -19.79 -80.94
N ALA A 138 -3.50 -19.64 -80.75
CA ALA A 138 -4.18 -20.11 -79.54
C ALA A 138 -4.20 -21.65 -79.51
N TYR A 139 -3.88 -22.26 -78.38
CA TYR A 139 -3.78 -23.71 -78.25
C TYR A 139 -4.45 -24.22 -76.98
N ALA A 140 -5.52 -25.00 -77.14
CA ALA A 140 -6.13 -25.79 -76.07
C ALA A 140 -5.82 -27.28 -76.29
N GLY A 141 -5.00 -27.86 -75.41
CA GLY A 141 -4.48 -29.24 -75.55
C GLY A 141 -5.12 -30.30 -74.63
N GLY A 142 -5.91 -29.90 -73.62
CA GLY A 142 -6.59 -30.83 -72.70
C GLY A 142 -8.09 -31.01 -73.00
N GLU A 143 -8.71 -32.06 -72.48
CA GLU A 143 -10.19 -32.22 -72.55
C GLU A 143 -10.88 -31.03 -71.85
N ASP A 144 -11.95 -30.51 -72.47
CA ASP A 144 -12.72 -29.35 -72.00
C ASP A 144 -11.91 -28.05 -71.79
N SER A 145 -10.72 -27.94 -72.41
CA SER A 145 -9.86 -26.76 -72.28
C SER A 145 -10.29 -25.60 -73.20
N VAL A 146 -10.10 -24.38 -72.71
CA VAL A 146 -10.46 -23.12 -73.39
C VAL A 146 -9.24 -22.20 -73.47
N ALA A 147 -8.78 -21.91 -74.68
CA ALA A 147 -7.75 -20.93 -74.99
C ALA A 147 -8.34 -19.81 -75.87
N ILE A 148 -8.40 -18.58 -75.36
CA ILE A 148 -8.96 -17.42 -76.08
C ILE A 148 -7.97 -16.26 -76.00
N GLY A 149 -7.45 -15.84 -77.15
CA GLY A 149 -6.47 -14.76 -77.27
C GLY A 149 -5.27 -15.17 -78.12
N THR A 150 -4.61 -14.18 -78.72
CA THR A 150 -3.39 -14.44 -79.49
C THR A 150 -2.34 -15.08 -78.60
N ARG A 151 -1.87 -16.28 -78.98
CA ARG A 151 -0.90 -17.11 -78.26
C ARG A 151 -1.35 -17.56 -76.86
N ALA A 152 -2.65 -17.59 -76.59
CA ALA A 152 -3.18 -18.18 -75.35
C ALA A 152 -2.95 -19.70 -75.35
N GLN A 153 -2.52 -20.27 -74.22
CA GLN A 153 -2.24 -21.69 -74.08
C GLN A 153 -2.98 -22.28 -72.89
N ALA A 154 -3.89 -23.22 -73.14
CA ALA A 154 -4.60 -24.00 -72.13
C ALA A 154 -4.23 -25.47 -72.27
N VAL A 155 -3.23 -25.93 -71.53
CA VAL A 155 -2.65 -27.27 -71.64
C VAL A 155 -2.83 -28.04 -70.35
N HIS A 156 -3.28 -29.28 -70.44
CA HIS A 156 -3.25 -30.20 -69.31
C HIS A 156 -1.79 -30.63 -69.04
N ASN A 157 -1.45 -30.94 -67.79
CA ASN A 157 -0.08 -31.34 -67.44
C ASN A 157 -0.06 -32.83 -67.09
N VAL A 158 0.74 -33.63 -67.82
CA VAL A 158 0.94 -35.08 -67.57
C VAL A 158 2.06 -35.34 -66.55
N GLN A 159 2.79 -34.32 -66.11
CA GLN A 159 3.98 -34.48 -65.26
C GLN A 159 3.73 -34.24 -63.78
N THR A 160 2.89 -35.06 -63.14
CA THR A 160 3.11 -35.35 -61.72
C THR A 160 3.54 -36.79 -61.58
N THR A 161 4.83 -37.01 -61.33
CA THR A 161 5.38 -38.30 -60.86
C THR A 161 4.80 -38.73 -59.50
N ASN A 162 3.95 -37.92 -58.88
CA ASN A 162 3.34 -38.16 -57.59
C ASN A 162 1.82 -38.35 -57.70
N MET A 163 1.39 -39.62 -57.80
CA MET A 163 0.00 -40.05 -57.96
C MET A 163 -0.92 -39.75 -56.76
N ALA A 164 -0.39 -39.21 -55.65
CA ALA A 164 -1.13 -39.03 -54.40
C ALA A 164 -2.22 -37.92 -54.44
N TYR A 165 -2.25 -37.07 -55.47
CA TYR A 165 -3.16 -35.91 -55.56
C TYR A 165 -4.15 -35.99 -56.72
N ASN A 166 -4.37 -37.16 -57.31
CA ASN A 166 -5.28 -37.32 -58.44
C ASN A 166 -6.75 -37.34 -57.99
N SER A 167 -7.36 -36.16 -57.92
CA SER A 167 -8.78 -36.01 -57.60
C SER A 167 -9.62 -36.18 -58.86
N ARG A 168 -10.17 -37.39 -59.06
CA ARG A 168 -11.00 -37.81 -60.22
C ARG A 168 -10.18 -37.96 -61.50
N GLY A 169 -10.30 -39.13 -62.16
CA GLY A 169 -9.53 -39.46 -63.36
C GLY A 169 -9.51 -38.33 -64.40
N SER A 170 -8.40 -38.24 -65.13
CA SER A 170 -7.95 -37.20 -66.08
C SER A 170 -8.95 -36.68 -67.14
N TYR A 171 -10.21 -37.12 -67.11
CA TYR A 171 -11.27 -36.86 -68.09
C TYR A 171 -12.13 -35.60 -67.79
N ASN A 172 -11.79 -34.80 -66.77
CA ASN A 172 -12.44 -33.53 -66.44
C ASN A 172 -11.39 -32.50 -66.00
N ALA A 173 -10.36 -32.34 -66.83
CA ALA A 173 -9.13 -31.61 -66.53
C ALA A 173 -9.01 -30.28 -67.31
N GLY A 174 -10.13 -29.65 -67.65
CA GLY A 174 -10.16 -28.42 -68.43
C GLY A 174 -9.30 -27.31 -67.82
N ALA A 175 -8.44 -26.72 -68.65
CA ALA A 175 -7.68 -25.51 -68.35
C ALA A 175 -8.31 -24.33 -69.09
N VAL A 176 -8.32 -23.14 -68.49
CA VAL A 176 -8.88 -21.92 -69.09
C VAL A 176 -7.80 -20.87 -69.19
N ALA A 177 -7.40 -20.49 -70.38
CA ALA A 177 -6.47 -19.41 -70.67
C ALA A 177 -7.16 -18.35 -71.54
N ILE A 178 -7.39 -17.15 -71.00
CA ILE A 178 -8.05 -16.06 -71.70
C ILE A 178 -7.19 -14.79 -71.61
N GLY A 179 -6.65 -14.33 -72.74
CA GLY A 179 -5.81 -13.14 -72.83
C GLY A 179 -4.68 -13.28 -73.85
N PHE A 180 -4.03 -12.16 -74.17
CA PHE A 180 -2.81 -12.18 -74.98
C PHE A 180 -1.71 -12.93 -74.23
N GLN A 181 -1.17 -14.01 -74.80
CA GLN A 181 -0.09 -14.80 -74.19
C GLN A 181 -0.42 -15.34 -72.77
N SER A 182 -1.70 -15.51 -72.44
CA SER A 182 -2.10 -16.15 -71.18
C SER A 182 -1.76 -17.63 -71.21
N ILE A 183 -1.30 -18.18 -70.08
CA ILE A 183 -0.84 -19.56 -69.95
C ILE A 183 -1.59 -20.23 -68.79
N ALA A 184 -2.36 -21.27 -69.06
CA ALA A 184 -2.95 -22.17 -68.07
C ALA A 184 -2.40 -23.58 -68.31
N ARG A 185 -1.51 -24.05 -67.43
CA ARG A 185 -0.85 -25.35 -67.50
C ARG A 185 -1.22 -26.18 -66.27
N GLY A 186 -1.85 -27.33 -66.47
CA GLY A 186 -2.29 -28.23 -65.41
C GLY A 186 -3.80 -28.32 -65.28
N ASP A 187 -4.28 -29.36 -64.59
CA ASP A 187 -5.70 -29.66 -64.53
C ASP A 187 -6.46 -28.61 -63.71
N GLN A 188 -7.63 -28.18 -64.19
CA GLN A 188 -8.50 -27.21 -63.51
C GLN A 188 -7.82 -25.86 -63.27
N THR A 189 -6.93 -25.45 -64.16
CA THR A 189 -6.22 -24.17 -64.07
C THR A 189 -6.99 -23.06 -64.75
N VAL A 190 -6.84 -21.84 -64.22
CA VAL A 190 -7.47 -20.64 -64.78
C VAL A 190 -6.41 -19.55 -64.88
N ALA A 191 -6.22 -19.00 -66.07
CA ALA A 191 -5.40 -17.83 -66.35
C ALA A 191 -6.23 -16.83 -67.15
N LEU A 192 -6.52 -15.66 -66.56
CA LEU A 192 -7.34 -14.61 -67.16
C LEU A 192 -6.58 -13.28 -67.11
N GLY A 193 -6.21 -12.75 -68.27
CA GLY A 193 -5.43 -11.52 -68.39
C GLY A 193 -4.31 -11.67 -69.42
N SER A 194 -3.80 -10.54 -69.92
CA SER A 194 -2.59 -10.56 -70.75
C SER A 194 -1.43 -11.12 -69.93
N ARG A 195 -0.64 -12.03 -70.50
CA ARG A 195 0.53 -12.68 -69.87
C ARG A 195 0.28 -13.33 -68.49
N ALA A 196 -0.98 -13.51 -68.09
CA ALA A 196 -1.36 -14.22 -66.87
C ALA A 196 -0.93 -15.69 -66.99
N ALA A 197 -0.31 -16.24 -65.95
CA ALA A 197 0.27 -17.57 -65.97
C ALA A 197 -0.13 -18.39 -64.73
N ALA A 198 -0.83 -19.49 -64.95
CA ALA A 198 -1.13 -20.52 -63.96
C ALA A 198 -0.41 -21.82 -64.37
N TYR A 199 0.50 -22.36 -63.55
CA TYR A 199 1.41 -23.45 -63.97
C TYR A 199 1.13 -24.83 -63.37
N ASN A 200 0.38 -24.89 -62.28
CA ASN A 200 0.17 -26.12 -61.51
C ASN A 200 -1.32 -26.38 -61.29
N ARG A 201 -1.67 -27.64 -61.02
CA ARG A 201 -3.07 -28.09 -60.83
C ARG A 201 -3.85 -27.16 -59.88
N GLN A 202 -5.08 -26.81 -60.27
CA GLN A 202 -5.99 -25.92 -59.53
C GLN A 202 -5.45 -24.49 -59.28
N ALA A 203 -4.36 -24.08 -59.94
CA ALA A 203 -3.87 -22.71 -59.86
C ALA A 203 -4.81 -21.74 -60.61
N THR A 204 -5.04 -20.57 -60.02
CA THR A 204 -5.87 -19.51 -60.60
C THR A 204 -5.08 -18.20 -60.63
N ALA A 205 -4.83 -17.66 -61.82
CA ALA A 205 -4.19 -16.38 -62.07
C ALA A 205 -5.15 -15.43 -62.78
N ILE A 206 -5.47 -14.29 -62.18
CA ILE A 206 -6.40 -13.30 -62.73
C ILE A 206 -5.76 -11.91 -62.65
N GLY A 207 -5.53 -11.27 -63.79
CA GLY A 207 -4.91 -9.95 -63.96
C GLY A 207 -3.67 -9.99 -64.86
N ASN A 208 -3.25 -8.84 -65.40
CA ASN A 208 -2.08 -8.76 -66.29
C ASN A 208 -0.80 -9.18 -65.54
N ASP A 209 0.02 -10.03 -66.15
CA ASP A 209 1.26 -10.56 -65.56
C ASP A 209 1.10 -11.11 -64.12
N SER A 210 -0.02 -11.80 -63.88
CA SER A 210 -0.25 -12.56 -62.65
C SER A 210 0.36 -13.97 -62.75
N TYR A 211 1.04 -14.44 -61.69
CA TYR A 211 1.73 -15.74 -61.69
C TYR A 211 1.26 -16.65 -60.56
N ALA A 212 0.35 -17.57 -60.85
CA ALA A 212 -0.08 -18.63 -59.94
C ALA A 212 0.71 -19.92 -60.20
N MET A 213 1.73 -20.14 -59.38
CA MET A 213 2.79 -21.10 -59.60
C MET A 213 2.68 -22.32 -58.68
N GLY A 214 2.06 -22.22 -57.51
CA GLY A 214 1.85 -23.37 -56.62
C GLY A 214 0.59 -24.18 -56.94
N VAL A 215 0.53 -25.44 -56.48
CA VAL A 215 -0.70 -26.25 -56.56
C VAL A 215 -1.81 -25.60 -55.73
N GLY A 216 -2.99 -25.38 -56.33
CA GLY A 216 -4.11 -24.70 -55.68
C GLY A 216 -3.83 -23.24 -55.31
N SER A 217 -2.78 -22.63 -55.86
CA SER A 217 -2.46 -21.22 -55.60
C SER A 217 -3.44 -20.28 -56.30
N VAL A 218 -3.70 -19.13 -55.68
CA VAL A 218 -4.63 -18.13 -56.22
C VAL A 218 -3.91 -16.79 -56.29
N VAL A 219 -3.98 -16.14 -57.44
CA VAL A 219 -3.53 -14.77 -57.67
C VAL A 219 -4.66 -13.99 -58.31
N ILE A 220 -5.09 -12.92 -57.64
CA ILE A 220 -6.01 -11.93 -58.18
C ILE A 220 -5.32 -10.57 -58.05
N GLY A 221 -4.82 -10.04 -59.15
CA GLY A 221 -3.99 -8.84 -59.18
C GLY A 221 -3.14 -8.84 -60.43
N GLY A 222 -2.43 -7.75 -60.69
CA GLY A 222 -1.52 -7.67 -61.83
C GLY A 222 -0.33 -6.78 -61.57
N ASP A 223 0.46 -6.57 -62.61
CA ASP A 223 1.58 -5.63 -62.65
C ASP A 223 1.16 -4.22 -63.10
N ASP A 224 0.05 -4.11 -63.83
CA ASP A 224 -0.48 -2.85 -64.35
C ASP A 224 -1.08 -1.99 -63.23
N SER A 225 -0.23 -1.26 -62.54
CA SER A 225 -0.62 -0.04 -61.83
C SER A 225 0.01 1.17 -62.51
N GLY A 226 -0.77 1.84 -63.37
CA GLY A 226 -0.39 3.16 -63.88
C GLY A 226 -0.47 4.17 -62.73
N TYR A 227 0.68 4.60 -62.21
CA TYR A 227 0.89 5.82 -61.40
C TYR A 227 -0.14 6.14 -60.30
N ALA A 228 0.24 5.99 -59.03
CA ALA A 228 -0.27 6.85 -57.95
C ALA A 228 0.71 8.02 -57.71
N TYR A 229 0.87 8.90 -58.69
CA TYR A 229 1.20 10.30 -58.40
C TYR A 229 -0.09 10.94 -57.92
N GLU A 230 -0.34 10.90 -56.61
CA GLU A 230 -1.20 11.94 -56.04
C GLU A 230 -0.43 13.26 -56.16
N SER A 231 -0.87 14.10 -57.09
CA SER A 231 -0.56 15.52 -57.13
C SER A 231 -1.09 16.16 -55.84
N ILE A 232 -0.22 16.28 -54.83
CA ILE A 232 -0.50 17.10 -53.65
C ILE A 232 -0.23 18.56 -54.03
N ASN A 233 -1.18 19.19 -54.71
CA ASN A 233 -1.30 20.63 -54.69
C ASN A 233 -2.00 21.04 -53.39
N GLY A 234 -1.22 21.33 -52.34
CA GLY A 234 -1.72 22.04 -51.16
C GLY A 234 -1.25 21.47 -49.83
N THR A 235 -0.16 22.02 -49.32
CA THR A 235 0.16 22.14 -47.88
C THR A 235 0.04 20.87 -47.02
N GLY A 236 1.15 20.13 -46.92
CA GLY A 236 1.58 19.60 -45.62
C GLY A 236 1.08 18.22 -45.20
N LYS A 237 0.79 17.31 -46.12
CA LYS A 237 0.73 15.87 -45.80
C LYS A 237 1.56 15.07 -46.81
N GLN A 238 2.34 14.14 -46.27
CA GLN A 238 3.43 13.45 -46.94
C GLN A 238 2.90 12.51 -48.03
N ALA A 239 3.39 12.67 -49.26
CA ALA A 239 3.42 11.58 -50.22
C ALA A 239 4.20 10.42 -49.57
N TRP A 240 3.53 9.31 -49.26
CA TRP A 240 4.08 8.21 -48.44
C TRP A 240 5.28 7.45 -49.05
N ALA A 241 5.79 7.90 -50.20
CA ALA A 241 7.03 7.43 -50.82
C ALA A 241 8.27 8.29 -50.49
N ASN A 242 8.13 9.48 -49.88
CA ASN A 242 9.28 10.38 -49.69
C ASN A 242 9.50 10.74 -48.22
N ASN A 243 10.08 9.79 -47.47
CA ASN A 243 11.07 10.17 -46.47
C ASN A 243 12.08 9.02 -46.29
N SER A 244 13.31 9.23 -46.76
CA SER A 244 14.51 8.46 -46.43
C SER A 244 14.45 6.94 -46.72
N GLY A 245 14.51 6.55 -48.00
CA GLY A 245 14.89 5.18 -48.40
C GLY A 245 13.76 4.19 -48.68
N ASN A 246 12.49 4.59 -48.59
CA ASN A 246 11.37 3.70 -48.92
C ASN A 246 11.06 3.77 -50.42
N LEU A 247 11.70 2.86 -51.12
CA LEU A 247 11.54 2.55 -52.53
C LEU A 247 10.04 2.37 -52.89
N GLY A 248 9.59 2.92 -54.03
CA GLY A 248 8.19 2.79 -54.50
C GLY A 248 7.72 1.33 -54.58
N TYR A 249 6.41 1.10 -54.80
CA TYR A 249 5.80 -0.24 -54.85
C TYR A 249 6.55 -1.28 -55.71
N THR A 250 7.31 -0.77 -56.68
CA THR A 250 8.12 -1.47 -57.67
C THR A 250 9.56 -1.80 -57.24
N ASN A 251 10.10 -1.12 -56.23
CA ASN A 251 11.50 -1.22 -55.81
C ASN A 251 11.65 -1.88 -54.41
N LEU A 252 10.77 -2.79 -54.01
CA LEU A 252 10.98 -3.54 -52.77
C LEU A 252 12.29 -4.35 -52.85
N ALA A 253 13.08 -4.33 -51.76
CA ALA A 253 14.42 -4.94 -51.71
C ALA A 253 14.43 -6.48 -51.68
N THR A 254 13.26 -7.12 -51.74
CA THR A 254 13.09 -8.58 -51.63
C THR A 254 11.89 -9.04 -52.46
N GLY A 255 11.77 -10.36 -52.64
CA GLY A 255 10.65 -10.99 -53.34
C GLY A 255 11.01 -11.50 -54.73
N PHE A 256 10.00 -11.66 -55.57
CA PHE A 256 10.12 -12.23 -56.90
C PHE A 256 10.11 -11.15 -57.98
N ASN A 257 11.15 -11.13 -58.80
CA ASN A 257 11.26 -10.27 -59.97
C ASN A 257 11.82 -11.08 -61.15
N PRO A 258 10.97 -11.62 -62.05
CA PRO A 258 11.42 -12.43 -63.17
C PRO A 258 12.05 -11.61 -64.31
N SER A 259 12.05 -10.26 -64.25
CA SER A 259 12.66 -9.42 -65.26
C SER A 259 13.92 -8.74 -64.70
N LYS A 260 15.08 -9.38 -64.85
CA LYS A 260 16.37 -8.67 -64.79
C LYS A 260 16.63 -7.96 -66.13
N GLU A 261 15.65 -7.22 -66.63
CA GLU A 261 15.81 -6.42 -67.85
C GLU A 261 16.73 -5.22 -67.54
N PRO A 262 17.77 -4.96 -68.33
CA PRO A 262 18.49 -3.69 -68.24
C PRO A 262 17.49 -2.56 -68.53
N ASN A 263 17.35 -1.60 -67.59
CA ASN A 263 16.44 -0.45 -67.61
C ASN A 263 14.97 -0.67 -67.14
N LYS A 264 14.62 -1.82 -66.55
CA LYS A 264 13.37 -1.99 -65.79
C LYS A 264 13.62 -2.60 -64.41
N ALA A 265 14.33 -1.85 -63.56
CA ALA A 265 14.54 -2.21 -62.15
C ALA A 265 13.21 -2.30 -61.35
N ASP A 266 12.15 -1.67 -61.86
CA ASP A 266 10.85 -1.48 -61.22
C ASP A 266 9.80 -2.57 -61.53
N TYR A 267 10.15 -3.67 -62.19
CA TYR A 267 9.15 -4.70 -62.48
C TYR A 267 8.90 -5.61 -61.28
N ARG A 268 7.64 -5.70 -60.85
CA ARG A 268 7.22 -6.61 -59.80
C ARG A 268 5.85 -7.20 -60.12
N PRO A 269 5.73 -8.50 -60.42
CA PRO A 269 4.44 -9.09 -60.71
C PRO A 269 3.69 -9.46 -59.43
N SER A 270 2.37 -9.64 -59.53
CA SER A 270 1.61 -10.37 -58.52
C SER A 270 1.87 -11.86 -58.65
N ALA A 271 2.36 -12.53 -57.60
CA ALA A 271 2.84 -13.91 -57.70
C ALA A 271 2.59 -14.78 -56.46
N ALA A 272 2.03 -15.97 -56.67
CA ALA A 272 1.85 -17.00 -55.63
C ALA A 272 2.62 -18.28 -56.01
N SER A 273 3.76 -18.55 -55.38
CA SER A 273 4.60 -19.72 -55.73
C SER A 273 4.47 -20.91 -54.79
N GLY A 274 3.98 -20.70 -53.57
CA GLY A 274 3.72 -21.79 -52.65
C GLY A 274 2.45 -22.57 -52.98
N ASN A 275 2.46 -23.87 -52.67
CA ASN A 275 1.22 -24.66 -52.70
C ASN A 275 0.20 -24.05 -51.72
N GLY A 276 -1.04 -23.84 -52.18
CA GLY A 276 -2.11 -23.18 -51.43
C GLY A 276 -1.86 -21.70 -51.13
N ALA A 277 -0.84 -21.07 -51.73
CA ALA A 277 -0.57 -19.66 -51.50
C ALA A 277 -1.65 -18.77 -52.14
N THR A 278 -2.00 -17.68 -51.47
CA THR A 278 -3.07 -16.77 -51.90
C THR A 278 -2.54 -15.35 -52.02
N VAL A 279 -2.83 -14.72 -53.15
CA VAL A 279 -2.49 -13.34 -53.46
C VAL A 279 -3.72 -12.60 -53.92
N VAL A 280 -3.99 -11.46 -53.29
CA VAL A 280 -5.01 -10.51 -53.73
C VAL A 280 -4.44 -9.09 -53.65
N GLY A 281 -4.22 -8.45 -54.79
CA GLY A 281 -3.63 -7.12 -54.88
C GLY A 281 -2.58 -7.01 -55.98
N VAL A 282 -2.39 -5.80 -56.50
CA VAL A 282 -1.37 -5.49 -57.50
C VAL A 282 0.02 -5.51 -56.87
N HIS A 283 1.00 -6.01 -57.61
CA HIS A 283 2.37 -6.29 -57.18
C HIS A 283 2.51 -7.28 -56.01
N SER A 284 1.44 -7.77 -55.39
CA SER A 284 1.49 -8.55 -54.14
C SER A 284 2.06 -9.96 -54.34
N GLN A 285 2.75 -10.51 -53.34
CA GLN A 285 3.47 -11.78 -53.50
C GLN A 285 3.37 -12.70 -52.28
N ALA A 286 3.00 -13.96 -52.51
CA ALA A 286 3.00 -15.02 -51.51
C ALA A 286 3.92 -16.16 -51.99
N LEU A 287 5.16 -16.18 -51.51
CA LEU A 287 6.26 -16.87 -52.18
C LEU A 287 6.62 -18.25 -51.60
N SER A 288 5.83 -18.74 -50.65
CA SER A 288 6.07 -20.00 -49.95
C SER A 288 4.76 -20.71 -49.60
N LYS A 289 4.84 -21.99 -49.23
CA LYS A 289 3.67 -22.87 -49.01
C LYS A 289 2.71 -22.27 -47.98
N GLY A 290 1.42 -22.20 -48.31
CA GLY A 290 0.36 -21.72 -47.43
C GLY A 290 0.38 -20.21 -47.14
N SER A 291 1.28 -19.45 -47.77
CA SER A 291 1.40 -18.02 -47.49
C SER A 291 0.27 -17.21 -48.11
N THR A 292 -0.11 -16.13 -47.45
CA THR A 292 -1.19 -15.24 -47.86
C THR A 292 -0.69 -13.80 -47.95
N ALA A 293 -0.87 -13.15 -49.09
CA ALA A 293 -0.57 -11.73 -49.28
C ALA A 293 -1.79 -10.98 -49.83
N LEU A 294 -2.35 -10.07 -49.02
CA LEU A 294 -3.53 -9.28 -49.35
C LEU A 294 -3.21 -7.78 -49.25
N GLY A 295 -3.43 -7.02 -50.32
CA GLY A 295 -3.19 -5.58 -50.38
C GLY A 295 -1.98 -5.22 -51.24
N VAL A 296 -1.96 -3.99 -51.77
CA VAL A 296 -0.99 -3.52 -52.75
C VAL A 296 0.44 -3.75 -52.27
N ALA A 297 1.22 -4.45 -53.08
CA ALA A 297 2.60 -4.76 -52.81
C ALA A 297 2.90 -5.53 -51.50
N ALA A 298 1.90 -6.14 -50.85
CA ALA A 298 2.12 -7.03 -49.71
C ALA A 298 3.05 -8.20 -50.08
N THR A 299 3.91 -8.64 -49.16
CA THR A 299 4.89 -9.72 -49.38
C THR A 299 4.83 -10.71 -48.23
N ALA A 300 4.60 -11.99 -48.53
CA ALA A 300 4.58 -13.07 -47.56
C ALA A 300 5.52 -14.20 -47.98
N GLY A 301 6.40 -14.62 -47.05
CA GLY A 301 7.19 -15.83 -47.14
C GLY A 301 8.35 -15.80 -48.15
N ASP A 302 8.96 -14.63 -48.34
CA ASP A 302 10.12 -14.45 -49.23
C ASP A 302 11.46 -14.84 -48.59
N GLY A 303 11.50 -15.03 -47.27
CA GLY A 303 12.70 -15.37 -46.52
C GLY A 303 13.79 -14.30 -46.58
N GLY A 304 13.45 -13.06 -46.94
CA GLY A 304 14.40 -11.96 -47.13
C GLY A 304 15.27 -12.08 -48.38
N LYS A 305 14.86 -12.89 -49.36
CA LYS A 305 15.62 -13.14 -50.59
C LYS A 305 14.97 -12.49 -51.80
N ILE A 306 15.80 -12.10 -52.78
CA ILE A 306 15.35 -11.77 -54.14
C ILE A 306 15.51 -13.01 -55.01
N SER A 307 14.46 -13.39 -55.76
CA SER A 307 14.54 -14.41 -56.80
C SER A 307 14.07 -13.88 -58.15
N SER A 308 14.78 -14.28 -59.21
CA SER A 308 14.45 -13.95 -60.60
C SER A 308 14.30 -15.18 -61.50
N THR A 309 14.34 -16.39 -60.92
CA THR A 309 14.44 -17.63 -61.70
C THR A 309 13.23 -18.51 -61.45
N ILE A 310 12.56 -18.89 -62.52
CA ILE A 310 11.50 -19.90 -62.52
C ILE A 310 12.08 -21.20 -63.09
N LYS A 311 11.82 -22.33 -62.43
CA LYS A 311 12.10 -23.67 -62.97
C LYS A 311 10.89 -24.56 -62.68
N ASP A 312 10.41 -25.27 -63.70
CA ASP A 312 9.28 -26.20 -63.59
C ASP A 312 8.01 -25.57 -62.95
N GLY A 313 7.76 -24.28 -63.23
CA GLY A 313 6.62 -23.56 -62.67
C GLY A 313 6.75 -23.20 -61.19
N GLN A 314 7.95 -23.27 -60.60
CA GLN A 314 8.26 -22.82 -59.24
C GLN A 314 9.38 -21.79 -59.22
N ILE A 315 9.37 -20.91 -58.22
CA ILE A 315 10.42 -19.92 -57.99
C ILE A 315 11.62 -20.59 -57.32
N VAL A 316 12.81 -20.41 -57.89
CA VAL A 316 14.07 -20.99 -57.38
C VAL A 316 14.72 -20.04 -56.36
N GLY A 317 15.23 -20.56 -55.25
CA GLY A 317 16.04 -19.80 -54.29
C GLY A 317 15.27 -19.27 -53.07
N ILE A 318 13.94 -19.30 -53.11
CA ILE A 318 13.08 -19.09 -51.93
C ILE A 318 12.89 -20.46 -51.27
N ASP A 319 13.31 -20.58 -50.01
CA ASP A 319 13.22 -21.85 -49.30
C ASP A 319 11.75 -22.13 -48.93
N SER A 320 11.13 -23.05 -49.66
CA SER A 320 9.73 -23.44 -49.48
C SER A 320 9.47 -24.26 -48.21
N THR A 321 10.52 -24.63 -47.45
CA THR A 321 10.42 -25.39 -46.20
C THR A 321 10.60 -24.51 -44.96
N GLN A 322 11.45 -23.48 -45.06
CA GLN A 322 11.76 -22.58 -43.94
C GLN A 322 10.86 -21.32 -43.88
N ASN A 323 10.14 -21.00 -44.96
CA ASN A 323 9.36 -19.76 -45.06
C ASN A 323 7.84 -20.00 -45.10
N ILE A 324 7.33 -21.11 -44.56
CA ILE A 324 5.93 -21.54 -44.73
C ILE A 324 4.90 -20.72 -43.94
N GLU A 325 3.67 -20.61 -44.46
CA GLU A 325 2.49 -20.10 -43.74
C GLU A 325 2.67 -18.65 -43.23
N ALA A 326 3.33 -17.80 -44.01
CA ALA A 326 3.44 -16.38 -43.71
C ALA A 326 2.17 -15.63 -44.16
N THR A 327 1.69 -14.68 -43.36
CA THR A 327 0.48 -13.89 -43.66
C THR A 327 0.81 -12.42 -43.66
N ALA A 328 0.67 -11.75 -44.79
CA ALA A 328 0.81 -10.31 -44.94
C ALA A 328 -0.51 -9.69 -45.43
N ILE A 329 -1.11 -8.80 -44.65
CA ILE A 329 -2.39 -8.15 -44.95
C ILE A 329 -2.25 -6.63 -44.77
N GLY A 330 -2.38 -5.87 -45.85
CA GLY A 330 -2.21 -4.42 -45.88
C GLY A 330 -1.22 -4.00 -46.96
N ALA A 331 -1.38 -2.77 -47.46
CA ALA A 331 -0.44 -2.26 -48.46
C ALA A 331 0.98 -2.19 -47.87
N LEU A 332 1.98 -2.68 -48.60
CA LEU A 332 3.38 -2.79 -48.16
C LEU A 332 3.62 -3.67 -46.92
N ALA A 333 2.64 -4.46 -46.46
CA ALA A 333 2.85 -5.39 -45.36
C ALA A 333 3.87 -6.47 -45.75
N HIS A 334 4.76 -6.85 -44.83
CA HIS A 334 5.84 -7.80 -45.07
C HIS A 334 5.94 -8.83 -43.95
N ALA A 335 5.59 -10.08 -44.26
CA ALA A 335 5.72 -11.24 -43.38
C ALA A 335 6.83 -12.15 -43.96
N GLN A 336 8.02 -12.16 -43.38
CA GLN A 336 9.23 -12.63 -44.08
C GLN A 336 9.46 -14.15 -43.98
N PHE A 337 9.39 -14.70 -42.78
CA PHE A 337 9.77 -16.10 -42.48
C PHE A 337 8.56 -16.97 -42.12
N ARG A 338 8.80 -18.22 -41.72
CA ARG A 338 7.71 -19.14 -41.34
C ARG A 338 6.83 -18.61 -40.21
N ASN A 339 5.54 -18.89 -40.36
CA ASN A 339 4.49 -18.58 -39.39
C ASN A 339 4.47 -17.11 -38.93
N THR A 340 4.93 -16.21 -39.79
CA THR A 340 4.89 -14.76 -39.52
C THR A 340 3.53 -14.18 -39.88
N THR A 341 3.07 -13.19 -39.12
CA THR A 341 1.81 -12.48 -39.38
C THR A 341 2.04 -10.98 -39.34
N ALA A 342 1.87 -10.29 -40.46
CA ALA A 342 1.96 -8.84 -40.59
C ALA A 342 0.60 -8.28 -41.05
N VAL A 343 -0.06 -7.45 -40.24
CA VAL A 343 -1.37 -6.87 -40.53
C VAL A 343 -1.35 -5.36 -40.33
N GLY A 344 -1.54 -4.59 -41.39
CA GLY A 344 -1.49 -3.13 -41.39
C GLY A 344 -0.69 -2.59 -42.56
N HIS A 345 -0.86 -1.30 -42.86
CA HIS A 345 -0.02 -0.63 -43.84
C HIS A 345 1.45 -0.68 -43.39
N ALA A 346 2.36 -1.12 -44.26
CA ALA A 346 3.80 -1.25 -43.99
C ALA A 346 4.18 -2.07 -42.72
N ALA A 347 3.27 -2.89 -42.18
CA ALA A 347 3.56 -3.75 -41.04
C ALA A 347 4.63 -4.79 -41.39
N LYS A 348 5.60 -5.01 -40.50
CA LYS A 348 6.75 -5.90 -40.71
C LYS A 348 6.81 -6.97 -39.63
N ALA A 349 6.65 -8.23 -40.04
CA ALA A 349 6.90 -9.40 -39.20
C ALA A 349 8.08 -10.17 -39.80
N ILE A 350 9.29 -9.82 -39.35
CA ILE A 350 10.55 -10.30 -39.95
C ILE A 350 11.32 -11.25 -39.05
N GLY A 351 10.90 -11.47 -37.80
CA GLY A 351 11.42 -12.57 -36.99
C GLY A 351 10.63 -13.86 -37.26
N GLU A 352 11.26 -15.03 -37.17
CA GLU A 352 10.53 -16.32 -37.25
C GLU A 352 9.42 -16.38 -36.19
N TYR A 353 8.21 -16.83 -36.54
CA TYR A 353 7.02 -16.84 -35.66
C TYR A 353 6.57 -15.46 -35.13
N SER A 354 7.07 -14.36 -35.70
CA SER A 354 6.72 -13.03 -35.21
C SER A 354 5.34 -12.58 -35.67
N THR A 355 4.72 -11.72 -34.86
CA THR A 355 3.42 -11.09 -35.18
C THR A 355 3.53 -9.58 -35.11
N SER A 356 3.13 -8.88 -36.17
CA SER A 356 3.10 -7.43 -36.25
C SER A 356 1.72 -6.96 -36.69
N ILE A 357 1.08 -6.10 -35.88
CA ILE A 357 -0.27 -5.59 -36.15
C ILE A 357 -0.29 -4.07 -35.92
N GLY A 358 -0.44 -3.30 -37.00
CA GLY A 358 -0.48 -1.83 -36.96
C GLY A 358 0.25 -1.19 -38.12
N ASP A 359 -0.07 0.08 -38.41
CA ASP A 359 0.65 0.91 -39.39
C ASP A 359 2.13 1.01 -39.01
N ASP A 360 3.02 0.54 -39.88
CA ASP A 360 4.49 0.53 -39.71
C ASP A 360 4.97 -0.20 -38.43
N ALA A 361 4.15 -1.08 -37.84
CA ALA A 361 4.56 -1.92 -36.71
C ALA A 361 5.66 -2.90 -37.12
N ALA A 362 6.63 -3.18 -36.26
CA ALA A 362 7.79 -4.01 -36.58
C ALA A 362 8.10 -5.05 -35.49
N ALA A 363 7.90 -6.33 -35.80
CA ALA A 363 8.28 -7.47 -34.98
C ALA A 363 9.53 -8.12 -35.59
N ASN A 364 10.70 -7.69 -35.12
CA ASN A 364 12.00 -8.04 -35.71
C ASN A 364 12.64 -9.27 -35.04
N GLY A 365 12.35 -9.50 -33.76
CA GLY A 365 12.86 -10.66 -33.03
C GLY A 365 12.10 -11.94 -33.34
N LYS A 366 12.76 -13.10 -33.24
CA LYS A 366 12.08 -14.40 -33.29
C LYS A 366 11.09 -14.54 -32.12
N ASN A 367 9.91 -15.10 -32.38
CA ASN A 367 8.78 -15.18 -31.43
C ASN A 367 8.36 -13.81 -30.84
N SER A 368 8.66 -12.69 -31.52
CA SER A 368 8.30 -11.36 -31.02
C SER A 368 6.88 -10.94 -31.44
N SER A 369 6.31 -9.99 -30.72
CA SER A 369 5.00 -9.41 -31.03
C SER A 369 5.03 -7.89 -30.94
N ALA A 370 4.62 -7.22 -32.01
CA ALA A 370 4.49 -5.76 -32.07
C ALA A 370 3.04 -5.38 -32.42
N VAL A 371 2.37 -4.63 -31.54
CA VAL A 371 0.96 -4.25 -31.73
C VAL A 371 0.78 -2.75 -31.50
N GLY A 372 0.31 -2.04 -32.53
CA GLY A 372 0.10 -0.60 -32.53
C GLY A 372 1.00 0.13 -33.52
N LYS A 373 0.60 1.36 -33.89
CA LYS A 373 1.30 2.18 -34.89
C LYS A 373 2.78 2.35 -34.51
N SER A 374 3.67 1.90 -35.39
CA SER A 374 5.13 1.92 -35.26
C SER A 374 5.69 1.23 -34.01
N ALA A 375 4.90 0.41 -33.30
CA ALA A 375 5.41 -0.41 -32.20
C ALA A 375 6.55 -1.30 -32.70
N THR A 376 7.65 -1.40 -31.95
CA THR A 376 8.84 -2.15 -32.36
C THR A 376 9.26 -3.16 -31.30
N ALA A 377 9.26 -4.45 -31.65
CA ALA A 377 9.78 -5.54 -30.84
C ALA A 377 11.05 -6.12 -31.48
N ASN A 378 12.22 -5.68 -31.02
CA ASN A 378 13.52 -6.08 -31.60
C ASN A 378 14.11 -7.34 -30.96
N GLY A 379 13.87 -7.56 -29.67
CA GLY A 379 14.42 -8.72 -28.97
C GLY A 379 13.69 -10.03 -29.29
N GLU A 380 14.39 -11.15 -29.14
CA GLU A 380 13.76 -12.47 -29.19
C GLU A 380 12.74 -12.60 -28.06
N PHE A 381 11.55 -13.15 -28.32
CA PHE A 381 10.42 -13.22 -27.39
C PHE A 381 9.94 -11.86 -26.85
N ALA A 382 10.30 -10.75 -27.50
CA ALA A 382 9.92 -9.42 -27.05
C ALA A 382 8.47 -9.08 -27.40
N ILE A 383 7.82 -8.28 -26.56
CA ILE A 383 6.45 -7.81 -26.74
C ILE A 383 6.44 -6.28 -26.67
N ALA A 384 6.01 -5.61 -27.74
CA ALA A 384 5.80 -4.18 -27.79
C ALA A 384 4.34 -3.86 -28.10
N ILE A 385 3.63 -3.18 -27.20
CA ILE A 385 2.22 -2.82 -27.37
C ILE A 385 2.03 -1.33 -27.11
N GLY A 386 1.66 -0.57 -28.14
CA GLY A 386 1.39 0.86 -28.01
C GLY A 386 1.48 1.60 -29.34
N ASN A 387 0.90 2.80 -29.39
CA ASN A 387 0.90 3.62 -30.59
C ASN A 387 1.91 4.76 -30.44
N ALA A 388 2.70 4.99 -31.48
CA ALA A 388 3.47 6.22 -31.62
C ALA A 388 2.54 7.42 -31.92
N GLU A 389 2.94 8.60 -31.47
CA GLU A 389 2.29 9.86 -31.81
C GLU A 389 2.63 10.26 -33.25
N SER A 390 1.63 10.68 -34.03
CA SER A 390 1.79 10.99 -35.47
C SER A 390 2.81 12.08 -35.77
N ASN A 391 3.05 13.02 -34.84
CA ASN A 391 3.97 14.15 -35.04
C ASN A 391 5.43 13.83 -34.65
N ASN A 392 5.69 12.69 -33.99
CA ASN A 392 7.01 12.31 -33.54
C ASN A 392 7.13 10.78 -33.41
N VAL A 393 6.96 10.07 -34.52
CA VAL A 393 6.88 8.61 -34.53
C VAL A 393 8.12 7.97 -33.89
N GLU A 394 9.32 8.34 -34.33
CA GLU A 394 10.57 7.75 -33.82
C GLU A 394 10.80 8.05 -32.33
N GLY A 395 10.44 9.25 -31.86
CA GLY A 395 10.57 9.63 -30.46
C GLY A 395 9.52 9.00 -29.55
N THR A 396 8.40 8.52 -30.10
CA THR A 396 7.23 8.07 -29.33
C THR A 396 6.80 6.63 -29.57
N LYS A 397 7.48 5.91 -30.45
CA LYS A 397 7.24 4.47 -30.63
C LYS A 397 7.54 3.69 -29.34
N THR A 398 6.70 2.71 -29.09
CA THR A 398 6.91 1.69 -28.05
C THR A 398 8.01 0.75 -28.50
N GLN A 399 8.99 0.47 -27.64
CA GLN A 399 10.19 -0.30 -27.99
C GLN A 399 10.47 -1.38 -26.96
N ALA A 400 10.48 -2.64 -27.40
CA ALA A 400 10.99 -3.77 -26.64
C ALA A 400 12.27 -4.28 -27.31
N ASN A 401 13.43 -3.79 -26.84
CA ASN A 401 14.72 -4.03 -27.49
C ASN A 401 15.48 -5.23 -26.93
N GLY A 402 15.33 -5.52 -25.65
CA GLY A 402 15.99 -6.68 -25.04
C GLY A 402 15.28 -8.00 -25.33
N THR A 403 16.01 -9.11 -25.22
CA THR A 403 15.43 -10.46 -25.25
C THR A 403 14.48 -10.65 -24.07
N ARG A 404 13.29 -11.21 -24.33
CA ARG A 404 12.17 -11.35 -23.36
C ARG A 404 11.71 -10.01 -22.76
N ALA A 405 11.94 -8.90 -23.44
CA ALA A 405 11.51 -7.59 -22.98
C ALA A 405 10.01 -7.35 -23.28
N ILE A 406 9.31 -6.71 -22.35
CA ILE A 406 7.90 -6.33 -22.50
C ILE A 406 7.78 -4.82 -22.36
N ALA A 407 7.30 -4.12 -23.39
CA ALA A 407 7.04 -2.69 -23.37
C ALA A 407 5.57 -2.41 -23.74
N ILE A 408 4.82 -1.79 -22.83
CA ILE A 408 3.39 -1.51 -22.98
C ILE A 408 3.10 -0.04 -22.70
N GLY A 409 2.58 0.68 -23.69
CA GLY A 409 2.22 2.10 -23.64
C GLY A 409 3.03 2.96 -24.61
N THR A 410 2.45 4.09 -25.03
CA THR A 410 3.11 5.06 -25.93
C THR A 410 4.44 5.52 -25.35
N SER A 411 5.50 5.44 -26.14
CA SER A 411 6.89 5.74 -25.76
C SER A 411 7.46 4.86 -24.63
N ALA A 412 6.83 3.75 -24.26
CA ALA A 412 7.42 2.81 -23.31
C ALA A 412 8.66 2.12 -23.92
N LYS A 413 9.72 1.97 -23.13
CA LYS A 413 11.03 1.47 -23.59
C LYS A 413 11.59 0.41 -22.64
N SER A 414 11.62 -0.81 -23.12
CA SER A 414 12.27 -1.94 -22.44
C SER A 414 13.58 -2.27 -23.15
N LEU A 415 14.67 -1.65 -22.70
CA LEU A 415 15.93 -1.58 -23.44
C LEU A 415 16.89 -2.75 -23.18
N ALA A 416 16.80 -3.38 -22.00
CA ALA A 416 17.65 -4.50 -21.59
C ALA A 416 16.90 -5.84 -21.57
N ASN A 417 17.62 -6.94 -21.43
CA ASN A 417 17.04 -8.29 -21.38
C ASN A 417 16.16 -8.50 -20.15
N ASN A 418 15.13 -9.35 -20.27
CA ASN A 418 14.24 -9.71 -19.16
C ASN A 418 13.56 -8.51 -18.48
N THR A 419 13.31 -7.42 -19.22
CA THR A 419 12.75 -6.20 -18.64
C THR A 419 11.27 -6.01 -18.92
N ILE A 420 10.59 -5.26 -18.05
CA ILE A 420 9.17 -4.96 -18.17
C ILE A 420 8.92 -3.46 -17.96
N SER A 421 8.43 -2.75 -18.97
CA SER A 421 8.00 -1.36 -18.89
C SER A 421 6.51 -1.25 -19.20
N ILE A 422 5.70 -0.85 -18.22
CA ILE A 422 4.24 -0.72 -18.36
C ILE A 422 3.83 0.71 -17.99
N GLY A 423 3.34 1.46 -18.97
CA GLY A 423 2.90 2.84 -18.85
C GLY A 423 3.54 3.74 -19.89
N SER A 424 2.86 4.83 -20.26
CA SER A 424 3.42 5.78 -21.23
C SER A 424 4.75 6.36 -20.75
N LYS A 425 5.78 6.33 -21.59
CA LYS A 425 7.15 6.77 -21.26
C LYS A 425 7.81 6.00 -20.10
N ALA A 426 7.28 4.82 -19.73
CA ALA A 426 7.98 3.93 -18.79
C ALA A 426 9.29 3.42 -19.42
N ASN A 427 10.38 3.38 -18.64
CA ASN A 427 11.71 3.08 -19.14
C ASN A 427 12.45 2.09 -18.23
N THR A 428 12.98 1.00 -18.79
CA THR A 428 13.85 0.04 -18.09
C THR A 428 15.15 -0.15 -18.87
N SER A 429 16.29 0.15 -18.25
CA SER A 429 17.62 0.08 -18.87
C SER A 429 18.55 -0.97 -18.27
N ILE A 430 18.10 -1.70 -17.23
CA ILE A 430 18.89 -2.69 -16.49
C ILE A 430 18.23 -4.07 -16.65
N GLU A 431 19.02 -5.12 -16.83
CA GLU A 431 18.52 -6.49 -16.95
C GLU A 431 17.65 -6.89 -15.74
N GLY A 432 16.51 -7.53 -16.01
CA GLY A 432 15.56 -7.97 -14.97
C GLY A 432 14.72 -6.84 -14.35
N ALA A 433 14.94 -5.59 -14.74
CA ALA A 433 14.26 -4.45 -14.16
C ALA A 433 12.80 -4.32 -14.61
N VAL A 434 11.99 -3.72 -13.74
CA VAL A 434 10.56 -3.45 -13.99
C VAL A 434 10.26 -1.97 -13.75
N ALA A 435 9.62 -1.28 -14.69
CA ALA A 435 9.10 0.06 -14.53
C ALA A 435 7.57 0.05 -14.67
N LEU A 436 6.87 0.47 -13.61
CA LEU A 436 5.41 0.43 -13.52
C LEU A 436 4.82 1.83 -13.38
N GLY A 437 3.95 2.21 -14.32
CA GLY A 437 3.28 3.49 -14.39
C GLY A 437 3.94 4.47 -15.37
N ALA A 438 3.14 5.45 -15.81
CA ALA A 438 3.62 6.46 -16.75
C ALA A 438 4.81 7.25 -16.20
N ASN A 439 5.83 7.47 -17.02
CA ASN A 439 7.10 8.14 -16.69
C ASN A 439 7.94 7.46 -15.59
N SER A 440 7.65 6.22 -15.22
CA SER A 440 8.51 5.47 -14.30
C SER A 440 9.82 5.06 -14.98
N GLU A 441 10.91 5.07 -14.23
CA GLU A 441 12.23 4.69 -14.73
C GLU A 441 12.89 3.70 -13.76
N SER A 442 13.31 2.55 -14.27
CA SER A 442 14.14 1.60 -13.53
C SER A 442 15.53 1.51 -14.18
N ASN A 443 16.48 2.20 -13.56
CA ASN A 443 17.85 2.38 -14.04
C ASN A 443 18.92 2.06 -12.97
N ARG A 444 18.53 1.48 -11.82
CA ARG A 444 19.48 1.15 -10.74
C ARG A 444 20.35 -0.04 -11.16
N GLN A 445 21.64 0.22 -11.37
CA GLN A 445 22.63 -0.81 -11.74
C GLN A 445 22.90 -1.76 -10.58
N LEU A 446 23.01 -3.06 -10.82
CA LEU A 446 23.23 -4.07 -9.77
C LEU A 446 24.56 -3.93 -9.01
N ASN A 447 25.62 -3.51 -9.70
CA ASN A 447 26.98 -3.46 -9.16
C ASN A 447 27.38 -2.08 -8.64
N ALA A 448 26.43 -1.14 -8.52
CA ALA A 448 26.69 0.18 -7.98
C ALA A 448 26.70 0.15 -6.44
N ALA A 449 27.49 1.01 -5.81
CA ALA A 449 27.58 1.09 -4.35
C ALA A 449 26.21 1.31 -3.68
N GLU A 450 25.28 2.01 -4.32
CA GLU A 450 23.94 2.30 -3.80
C GLU A 450 22.96 1.11 -3.84
N THR A 451 23.23 0.08 -4.64
CA THR A 451 22.44 -1.16 -4.72
C THR A 451 23.09 -2.30 -3.95
N THR A 452 24.42 -2.31 -3.87
CA THR A 452 25.19 -3.30 -3.10
C THR A 452 25.27 -2.98 -1.61
N ASN A 453 25.13 -1.71 -1.21
CA ASN A 453 25.10 -1.30 0.20
C ASN A 453 23.70 -0.80 0.59
N PRO A 454 22.79 -1.70 1.03
CA PRO A 454 21.54 -1.27 1.64
C PRO A 454 21.81 -0.34 2.83
N TYR A 455 20.84 0.53 3.14
CA TYR A 455 20.97 1.40 4.30
C TYR A 455 21.05 0.57 5.59
N VAL A 456 22.18 0.69 6.29
CA VAL A 456 22.38 0.10 7.61
C VAL A 456 22.47 1.25 8.62
N PRO A 457 21.54 1.35 9.59
CA PRO A 457 21.61 2.36 10.65
C PRO A 457 22.92 2.26 11.44
N ALA A 458 23.51 3.40 11.82
CA ALA A 458 24.77 3.43 12.60
C ALA A 458 24.65 2.76 13.97
N THR A 459 23.43 2.63 14.50
CA THR A 459 23.11 1.99 15.78
C THR A 459 22.88 0.47 15.66
N ALA A 460 22.84 -0.08 14.44
CA ALA A 460 22.56 -1.49 14.23
C ALA A 460 23.68 -2.36 14.83
N ASN A 461 23.30 -3.40 15.55
CA ASN A 461 24.24 -4.40 16.03
C ASN A 461 24.71 -5.32 14.88
N GLN A 462 25.69 -6.18 15.16
CA GLN A 462 26.27 -7.05 14.13
C GLN A 462 25.26 -8.01 13.49
N SER A 463 24.30 -8.54 14.27
CA SER A 463 23.29 -9.47 13.76
C SER A 463 22.31 -8.76 12.83
N GLU A 464 21.85 -7.57 13.20
CA GLU A 464 20.95 -6.73 12.39
C GLU A 464 21.62 -6.30 11.08
N ALA A 465 22.87 -5.82 11.17
CA ALA A 465 23.64 -5.44 10.00
C ALA A 465 23.85 -6.62 9.03
N ASN A 466 24.06 -7.83 9.56
CA ASN A 466 24.17 -9.04 8.74
C ASN A 466 22.84 -9.41 8.07
N ALA A 467 21.72 -9.33 8.79
CA ALA A 467 20.38 -9.57 8.23
C ALA A 467 20.08 -8.61 7.07
N ILE A 468 20.35 -7.31 7.24
CA ILE A 468 20.16 -6.30 6.18
C ILE A 468 21.07 -6.56 4.96
N LYS A 469 22.34 -6.92 5.20
CA LYS A 469 23.28 -7.24 4.11
C LYS A 469 22.90 -8.52 3.36
N ALA A 470 22.14 -9.42 3.96
CA ALA A 470 21.64 -10.62 3.30
C ALA A 470 20.52 -10.31 2.29
N THR A 471 19.92 -9.11 2.30
CA THR A 471 18.82 -8.70 1.40
C THR A 471 19.28 -7.85 0.21
N VAL A 472 20.57 -7.86 -0.13
CA VAL A 472 21.11 -7.11 -1.28
C VAL A 472 20.41 -7.54 -2.56
N ALA A 473 20.07 -6.57 -3.41
CA ALA A 473 19.37 -6.83 -4.67
C ALA A 473 20.20 -7.73 -5.60
N THR A 474 19.56 -8.76 -6.16
CA THR A 474 20.19 -9.74 -7.07
C THR A 474 19.78 -9.55 -8.53
N THR A 475 18.74 -8.76 -8.80
CA THR A 475 18.26 -8.42 -10.15
C THR A 475 17.79 -6.95 -10.23
N GLY A 476 17.46 -6.48 -11.43
CA GLY A 476 17.00 -5.11 -11.67
C GLY A 476 15.81 -4.71 -10.79
N ALA A 477 15.77 -3.45 -10.38
CA ALA A 477 14.76 -2.97 -9.44
C ALA A 477 13.35 -2.92 -10.07
N VAL A 478 12.33 -3.04 -9.21
CA VAL A 478 10.96 -2.61 -9.53
C VAL A 478 10.83 -1.13 -9.18
N SER A 479 10.69 -0.29 -10.19
CA SER A 479 10.48 1.15 -10.04
C SER A 479 9.03 1.53 -10.34
N ILE A 480 8.42 2.29 -9.44
CA ILE A 480 7.06 2.85 -9.61
C ILE A 480 7.11 4.36 -9.87
N GLY A 481 8.26 4.90 -10.26
CA GLY A 481 8.45 6.34 -10.41
C GLY A 481 9.85 6.71 -10.90
N LYS A 482 10.23 7.97 -10.67
CA LYS A 482 11.57 8.53 -10.85
C LYS A 482 11.67 9.85 -10.06
N ASP A 483 12.77 10.58 -10.17
CA ASP A 483 12.87 11.90 -9.55
C ASP A 483 11.71 12.82 -10.00
N GLY A 484 11.02 13.41 -9.02
CA GLY A 484 9.82 14.21 -9.22
C GLY A 484 8.53 13.41 -9.48
N VAL A 485 8.58 12.10 -9.74
CA VAL A 485 7.41 11.23 -9.95
C VAL A 485 7.40 10.12 -8.91
N ARG A 486 6.57 10.26 -7.88
CA ARG A 486 6.42 9.26 -6.80
C ARG A 486 5.00 8.73 -6.75
N ARG A 487 4.84 7.48 -6.35
CA ARG A 487 3.53 6.82 -6.18
C ARG A 487 3.45 6.19 -4.80
N GLN A 488 2.25 6.19 -4.24
CA GLN A 488 1.94 5.39 -3.06
C GLN A 488 1.74 3.93 -3.48
N ILE A 489 2.18 3.01 -2.62
CA ILE A 489 1.79 1.59 -2.67
C ILE A 489 0.73 1.40 -1.59
N THR A 490 -0.51 1.17 -1.99
CA THR A 490 -1.67 1.05 -1.08
C THR A 490 -2.13 -0.40 -0.97
N ASN A 491 -2.89 -0.72 0.07
CA ASN A 491 -3.38 -2.08 0.35
C ASN A 491 -2.26 -3.11 0.56
N LEU A 492 -1.15 -2.66 1.15
CA LEU A 492 -0.02 -3.50 1.51
C LEU A 492 -0.27 -4.15 2.89
N ALA A 493 -0.40 -5.47 2.91
CA ALA A 493 -0.44 -6.26 4.14
C ALA A 493 0.84 -6.08 4.96
N ALA A 494 0.80 -6.38 6.25
CA ALA A 494 1.98 -6.30 7.10
C ALA A 494 3.02 -7.35 6.67
N GLY A 495 4.27 -6.92 6.50
CA GLY A 495 5.38 -7.82 6.22
C GLY A 495 5.71 -8.73 7.39
N THR A 496 6.22 -9.92 7.11
CA THR A 496 6.51 -10.96 8.11
C THR A 496 7.95 -11.44 8.08
N ALA A 497 8.59 -11.47 6.90
CA ALA A 497 9.99 -11.79 6.71
C ALA A 497 10.85 -10.54 6.48
N ASP A 498 12.17 -10.67 6.61
CA ASP A 498 13.13 -9.55 6.45
C ASP A 498 13.08 -8.90 5.05
N THR A 499 12.61 -9.64 4.04
CA THR A 499 12.50 -9.15 2.65
C THR A 499 11.12 -8.61 2.30
N ASP A 500 10.17 -8.61 3.24
CA ASP A 500 8.83 -8.08 3.01
C ASP A 500 8.83 -6.55 3.12
N ALA A 501 7.98 -5.89 2.34
CA ALA A 501 7.76 -4.45 2.48
C ALA A 501 7.00 -4.13 3.78
N VAL A 502 7.46 -3.09 4.50
CA VAL A 502 6.84 -2.61 5.73
C VAL A 502 5.72 -1.62 5.41
N ASN A 503 4.53 -1.84 5.95
CA ASN A 503 3.44 -0.87 5.83
C ASN A 503 3.47 0.21 6.93
N VAL A 504 2.67 1.26 6.77
CA VAL A 504 2.64 2.39 7.72
C VAL A 504 2.16 1.97 9.12
N ALA A 505 1.34 0.93 9.24
CA ALA A 505 0.87 0.45 10.54
C ALA A 505 2.01 -0.20 11.34
N GLN A 506 2.80 -1.07 10.70
CA GLN A 506 3.99 -1.67 11.30
C GLN A 506 5.02 -0.61 11.71
N LEU A 507 5.25 0.39 10.86
CA LEU A 507 6.18 1.47 11.18
C LEU A 507 5.71 2.26 12.41
N LYS A 508 4.41 2.59 12.50
CA LYS A 508 3.85 3.30 13.65
C LYS A 508 3.98 2.51 14.96
N THR A 509 3.91 1.18 14.90
CA THR A 509 4.08 0.32 16.09
C THR A 509 5.53 0.08 16.46
N ALA A 510 6.45 0.11 15.50
CA ALA A 510 7.88 -0.17 15.72
C ALA A 510 8.66 1.04 16.26
N VAL A 511 8.12 2.26 16.17
CA VAL A 511 8.75 3.43 16.78
C VAL A 511 8.51 3.35 18.29
N ASP A 512 9.56 2.97 19.03
CA ASP A 512 9.54 2.79 20.47
C ASP A 512 8.99 4.02 21.20
N THR A 513 7.80 3.85 21.76
CA THR A 513 7.27 4.72 22.80
C THR A 513 7.32 3.96 24.11
N TRP A 514 7.74 4.60 25.19
CA TRP A 514 7.80 3.97 26.51
C TRP A 514 6.93 4.74 27.50
N ASN A 515 6.35 4.01 28.44
CA ASN A 515 5.40 4.55 29.41
C ASN A 515 6.12 4.99 30.69
N VAL A 516 5.83 6.20 31.16
CA VAL A 516 6.19 6.67 32.49
C VAL A 516 5.00 6.43 33.42
N GLN A 517 5.24 5.66 34.47
CA GLN A 517 4.26 5.37 35.51
C GLN A 517 4.70 5.99 36.84
N GLU A 518 3.73 6.44 37.63
CA GLU A 518 3.90 6.83 39.03
C GLU A 518 3.05 5.87 39.86
N ASN A 519 3.69 5.12 40.76
CA ASN A 519 3.01 4.16 41.65
C ASN A 519 2.08 3.18 40.90
N GLY A 520 2.55 2.65 39.77
CA GLY A 520 1.80 1.70 38.93
C GLY A 520 0.71 2.33 38.06
N SER A 521 0.48 3.64 38.14
CA SER A 521 -0.47 4.37 37.29
C SER A 521 0.26 5.09 36.16
N GLN A 522 -0.15 4.86 34.92
CA GLN A 522 0.43 5.54 33.76
C GLN A 522 0.16 7.04 33.81
N LYS A 523 1.22 7.85 33.76
CA LYS A 523 1.13 9.32 33.76
C LYS A 523 1.37 9.90 32.37
N LYS A 524 2.27 9.30 31.60
CA LYS A 524 2.63 9.81 30.28
C LYS A 524 3.18 8.69 29.38
N VAL A 525 2.83 8.74 28.10
CA VAL A 525 3.58 8.05 27.03
C VAL A 525 4.67 9.00 26.56
N ILE A 526 5.93 8.58 26.58
CA ILE A 526 7.03 9.34 26.01
C ILE A 526 7.11 8.97 24.53
N ASN A 527 6.73 9.91 23.68
CA ASN A 527 6.82 9.77 22.23
C ASN A 527 8.26 10.04 21.76
N ASN A 528 8.54 9.68 20.51
CA ASN A 528 9.81 10.02 19.88
C ASN A 528 10.05 11.54 19.93
N ARG A 529 11.22 11.95 20.42
CA ARG A 529 11.65 13.36 20.67
C ARG A 529 10.98 14.08 21.85
N ASP A 530 10.20 13.40 22.68
CA ASP A 530 9.79 13.97 23.97
C ASP A 530 11.00 14.10 24.91
N ASN A 531 11.11 15.23 25.61
CA ASN A 531 12.09 15.40 26.67
C ASN A 531 11.55 14.82 28.00
N VAL A 532 12.39 14.05 28.69
CA VAL A 532 12.17 13.65 30.09
C VAL A 532 13.11 14.44 30.98
N ASN A 533 12.55 15.31 31.81
CA ASN A 533 13.33 16.08 32.78
C ASN A 533 13.23 15.41 34.16
N PHE A 534 14.35 14.90 34.67
CA PHE A 534 14.46 14.41 36.05
C PHE A 534 14.78 15.60 36.95
N ALA A 535 13.74 16.20 37.54
CA ALA A 535 13.87 17.40 38.34
C ALA A 535 14.40 17.12 39.76
N ASN A 536 15.05 18.10 40.37
CA ASN A 536 15.40 18.08 41.79
C ASN A 536 14.14 17.99 42.65
N GLY A 537 14.19 17.18 43.70
CA GLY A 537 13.14 17.11 44.71
C GLY A 537 13.39 18.07 45.88
N THR A 538 12.47 18.08 46.83
CA THR A 538 12.67 18.80 48.09
C THR A 538 13.77 18.09 48.89
N GLY A 539 14.95 18.71 48.95
CA GLY A 539 16.13 18.18 49.63
C GLY A 539 16.80 16.98 48.97
N THR A 540 16.51 16.77 47.69
CA THR A 540 17.24 15.83 46.84
C THR A 540 17.67 16.48 45.54
N THR A 541 18.82 16.07 45.02
CA THR A 541 19.32 16.48 43.71
C THR A 541 19.28 15.29 42.76
N ALA A 542 18.66 15.48 41.60
CA ALA A 542 18.64 14.51 40.53
C ALA A 542 19.88 14.68 39.66
N THR A 543 20.55 13.58 39.33
CA THR A 543 21.67 13.55 38.39
C THR A 543 21.45 12.46 37.36
N VAL A 544 21.70 12.78 36.10
CA VAL A 544 21.59 11.85 34.98
C VAL A 544 22.97 11.70 34.37
N GLY A 545 23.52 10.49 34.44
CA GLY A 545 24.74 10.10 33.76
C GLY A 545 24.46 9.02 32.71
N VAL A 546 25.49 8.59 32.02
CA VAL A 546 25.47 7.40 31.17
C VAL A 546 26.38 6.34 31.78
N ASP A 547 26.08 5.06 31.54
CA ASP A 547 27.00 3.98 31.90
C ASP A 547 28.32 4.08 31.12
N SER A 548 29.30 3.28 31.53
CA SER A 548 30.63 3.25 30.89
C SER A 548 30.60 2.81 29.42
N ALA A 549 29.49 2.23 28.93
CA ALA A 549 29.29 1.85 27.55
C ALA A 549 28.47 2.88 26.74
N GLY A 550 27.97 3.94 27.40
CA GLY A 550 27.09 4.95 26.80
C GLY A 550 25.69 4.43 26.43
N LYS A 551 25.28 3.25 26.90
CA LYS A 551 24.03 2.58 26.46
C LYS A 551 22.86 2.80 27.42
N SER A 552 23.12 2.92 28.71
CA SER A 552 22.07 3.09 29.72
C SER A 552 22.17 4.48 30.35
N ALA A 553 21.03 5.16 30.48
CA ALA A 553 20.91 6.32 31.33
C ALA A 553 20.89 5.87 32.80
N ILE A 554 21.76 6.44 33.63
CA ILE A 554 21.80 6.21 35.07
C ILE A 554 21.24 7.44 35.76
N VAL A 555 20.05 7.30 36.37
CA VAL A 555 19.41 8.36 37.17
C VAL A 555 19.70 8.11 38.64
N LYS A 556 20.30 9.09 39.33
CA LYS A 556 20.55 9.04 40.77
C LYS A 556 19.85 10.22 41.46
N TYR A 557 19.25 9.93 42.61
CA TYR A 557 18.76 10.96 43.54
C TYR A 557 19.66 10.98 44.77
N SER A 558 20.38 12.07 44.97
CA SER A 558 21.21 12.28 46.15
C SER A 558 20.46 13.12 47.18
N VAL A 559 20.58 12.77 48.47
CA VAL A 559 20.04 13.60 49.56
C VAL A 559 20.99 14.77 49.81
N ASN A 560 20.43 15.98 49.89
CA ASN A 560 21.21 17.17 50.19
C ASN A 560 21.51 17.20 51.69
N GLN A 561 22.78 17.12 52.08
CA GLN A 561 23.20 17.08 53.48
C GLN A 561 23.61 18.47 53.99
N SER A 562 23.36 18.75 55.28
CA SER A 562 23.86 19.95 55.97
C SER A 562 24.41 19.58 57.35
N GLY A 563 25.50 20.23 57.75
CA GLY A 563 25.96 20.20 59.15
C GLY A 563 25.05 20.99 60.09
N LEU A 564 25.32 20.87 61.39
CA LEU A 564 24.72 21.66 62.47
C LEU A 564 25.80 22.47 63.19
N ASN A 565 25.46 23.69 63.60
CA ASN A 565 26.29 24.54 64.45
C ASN A 565 25.69 24.61 65.85
N VAL A 566 26.53 24.54 66.88
CA VAL A 566 26.14 24.69 68.29
C VAL A 566 26.78 25.95 68.82
N ALA A 567 25.97 26.95 69.15
CA ALA A 567 26.44 28.18 69.75
C ALA A 567 26.84 27.96 71.22
N THR A 568 27.65 28.87 71.75
CA THR A 568 28.19 28.82 73.13
C THR A 568 27.13 28.93 74.22
N ASP A 569 25.91 29.37 73.87
CA ASP A 569 24.73 29.40 74.73
C ASP A 569 23.89 28.11 74.67
N GLY A 570 24.33 27.11 73.90
CA GLY A 570 23.61 25.86 73.66
C GLY A 570 22.59 25.90 72.52
N LYS A 571 22.49 26.99 71.76
CA LYS A 571 21.56 27.05 70.62
C LYS A 571 22.11 26.25 69.42
N VAL A 572 21.36 25.24 68.97
CA VAL A 572 21.68 24.46 67.76
C VAL A 572 20.97 25.06 66.54
N THR A 573 21.72 25.28 65.45
CA THR A 573 21.20 25.81 64.18
C THR A 573 21.75 25.02 63.00
N ALA A 574 20.99 24.90 61.91
CA ALA A 574 21.53 24.35 60.66
C ALA A 574 22.64 25.24 60.10
N VAL A 575 23.71 24.64 59.59
CA VAL A 575 24.80 25.39 58.90
C VAL A 575 24.27 26.03 57.61
N THR A 576 23.44 25.30 56.86
CA THR A 576 22.74 25.82 55.69
C THR A 576 21.24 25.69 55.89
N ASN A 577 20.55 26.83 56.02
CA ASN A 577 19.08 26.85 56.14
C ASN A 577 18.39 26.42 54.83
N GLY A 578 17.29 25.67 54.96
CA GLY A 578 16.47 25.20 53.84
C GLY A 578 16.25 23.68 53.85
N ASN A 579 16.07 23.08 52.68
CA ASN A 579 15.77 21.66 52.51
C ASN A 579 17.04 20.79 52.52
N ASN A 580 17.94 20.98 53.50
CA ASN A 580 19.10 20.11 53.68
C ASN A 580 18.94 19.30 54.96
N PHE A 581 19.35 18.04 54.94
CA PHE A 581 19.17 17.11 56.05
C PHE A 581 20.46 16.91 56.82
N ALA A 582 20.39 16.96 58.15
CA ALA A 582 21.48 16.54 59.02
C ALA A 582 21.46 15.01 59.18
N THR A 583 22.64 14.40 59.31
CA THR A 583 22.76 12.99 59.68
C THR A 583 22.44 12.80 61.17
N ALA A 584 22.05 11.59 61.56
CA ALA A 584 21.82 11.25 62.97
C ALA A 584 23.08 11.51 63.84
N GLU A 585 24.27 11.27 63.27
CA GLU A 585 25.55 11.58 63.90
C GLU A 585 25.69 13.08 64.17
N GLN A 586 25.41 13.93 63.18
CA GLN A 586 25.48 15.38 63.33
C GLN A 586 24.51 15.91 64.41
N ILE A 587 23.31 15.33 64.49
CA ILE A 587 22.33 15.69 65.53
C ILE A 587 22.84 15.29 66.91
N ALA A 588 23.33 14.06 67.08
CA ALA A 588 23.86 13.58 68.34
C ALA A 588 25.06 14.42 68.81
N ASP A 589 26.00 14.72 67.90
CA ASP A 589 27.15 15.57 68.19
C ASP A 589 26.74 16.99 68.61
N ALA A 590 25.72 17.56 67.95
CA ALA A 590 25.25 18.90 68.27
C ALA A 590 24.58 18.97 69.66
N ILE A 591 23.78 17.96 70.00
CA ILE A 591 23.16 17.84 71.33
C ILE A 591 24.25 17.69 72.40
N ASN A 592 25.22 16.80 72.19
CA ASN A 592 26.29 16.55 73.16
C ASN A 592 27.21 17.77 73.37
N LYS A 593 27.49 18.56 72.32
CA LYS A 593 28.30 19.79 72.42
C LYS A 593 27.53 20.97 73.03
N SER A 594 26.21 20.89 73.15
CA SER A 594 25.36 21.96 73.69
C SER A 594 25.32 22.00 75.23
N GLU A 595 26.03 21.12 75.94
CA GLU A 595 25.94 21.05 77.40
C GLU A 595 26.65 22.20 78.15
N LYS A 596 25.78 23.05 78.76
CA LYS A 596 25.91 23.90 79.97
C LYS A 596 26.65 25.25 79.92
N THR A 597 25.86 26.31 80.14
CA THR A 597 26.30 27.55 80.81
C THR A 597 25.50 27.76 82.10
N THR A 598 26.11 27.49 83.25
CA THR A 598 25.57 27.94 84.55
C THR A 598 26.59 28.88 85.18
N VAL A 599 26.27 30.17 85.24
CA VAL A 599 27.12 31.20 85.87
C VAL A 599 26.54 31.48 87.26
N VAL A 600 27.32 31.20 88.31
CA VAL A 600 27.00 31.66 89.67
C VAL A 600 27.97 32.78 90.02
N ASN A 601 27.48 34.02 90.02
CA ASN A 601 28.21 35.19 90.53
C ASN A 601 28.17 35.17 92.06
N GLY A 602 29.15 34.56 92.71
CA GLY A 602 29.28 34.61 94.18
C GLY A 602 29.47 36.07 94.64
N ASN A 603 28.58 36.57 95.51
CA ASN A 603 28.78 37.83 96.22
C ASN A 603 29.40 37.57 97.61
N THR A 604 29.78 38.60 98.35
CA THR A 604 30.60 38.50 99.58
C THR A 604 29.94 37.81 100.78
N GLU A 605 28.67 37.37 100.67
CA GLU A 605 27.90 36.79 101.78
C GLU A 605 27.82 35.25 101.72
N ILE A 606 27.90 34.66 100.52
CA ILE A 606 27.83 33.22 100.28
C ILE A 606 28.99 32.79 99.38
N THR A 607 29.85 31.89 99.85
CA THR A 607 30.85 31.24 99.01
C THR A 607 30.27 29.95 98.41
N ALA A 608 30.23 29.87 97.07
CA ALA A 608 29.82 28.69 96.33
C ALA A 608 31.06 28.03 95.70
N THR A 609 31.41 26.83 96.14
CA THR A 609 32.58 26.10 95.63
C THR A 609 32.10 25.00 94.67
N PRO A 610 32.45 25.05 93.37
CA PRO A 610 31.98 24.05 92.42
C PRO A 610 32.73 22.72 92.58
N LYS A 611 31.99 21.61 92.54
CA LYS A 611 32.54 20.26 92.43
C LYS A 611 32.01 19.61 91.16
N VAL A 612 32.92 19.25 90.25
CA VAL A 612 32.56 18.70 88.93
C VAL A 612 32.77 17.19 88.93
N ASN A 613 31.74 16.42 88.55
CA ASN A 613 31.85 14.99 88.27
C ASN A 613 31.06 14.63 87.00
N GLY A 614 31.76 14.42 85.89
CA GLY A 614 31.14 14.22 84.57
C GLY A 614 30.34 15.44 84.13
N THR A 615 29.12 15.21 83.61
CA THR A 615 28.23 16.27 83.12
C THR A 615 27.42 16.94 84.24
N VAL A 616 27.63 16.60 85.52
CA VAL A 616 26.95 17.22 86.67
C VAL A 616 27.92 18.13 87.44
N THR A 617 27.49 19.37 87.67
CA THR A 617 28.16 20.33 88.57
C THR A 617 27.26 20.54 89.79
N THR A 618 27.76 20.19 90.97
CA THR A 618 27.11 20.49 92.25
C THR A 618 27.87 21.62 92.96
N TYR A 619 27.16 22.48 93.68
CA TYR A 619 27.73 23.60 94.43
C TYR A 619 27.58 23.36 95.94
N ASP A 620 28.70 23.41 96.65
CA ASP A 620 28.69 23.46 98.12
C ASP A 620 28.57 24.94 98.56
N LEU A 621 27.59 25.26 99.43
CA LEU A 621 27.28 26.63 99.88
C LEU A 621 27.70 26.83 101.35
N ALA A 622 28.47 27.88 101.65
CA ALA A 622 28.85 28.27 103.01
C ALA A 622 28.62 29.78 103.28
N LEU A 623 28.36 30.14 104.54
CA LEU A 623 28.14 31.53 105.01
C LEU A 623 29.46 32.22 105.42
N SER A 624 29.54 33.53 105.24
CA SER A 624 30.75 34.32 105.55
C SER A 624 31.03 34.46 107.06
N GLU A 625 32.32 34.57 107.41
CA GLU A 625 32.83 34.63 108.79
C GLU A 625 32.26 35.83 109.58
N LYS A 626 31.94 36.94 108.88
CA LYS A 626 31.26 38.11 109.46
C LYS A 626 29.85 37.78 109.96
N THR A 627 29.07 37.05 109.16
CA THR A 627 27.68 36.67 109.49
C THR A 627 27.62 35.74 110.70
N VAL A 628 28.61 34.86 110.84
CA VAL A 628 28.77 33.99 112.01
C VAL A 628 29.06 34.80 113.29
N ASN A 629 29.80 35.91 113.18
CA ASN A 629 30.10 36.79 114.33
C ASN A 629 28.92 37.69 114.73
N ASP A 630 28.07 38.12 113.80
CA ASP A 630 26.86 38.90 114.11
C ASP A 630 25.83 38.09 114.93
N ILE A 631 25.76 36.77 114.73
CA ILE A 631 24.91 35.86 115.54
C ILE A 631 25.43 35.73 116.98
N LYS A 632 26.75 35.83 117.21
CA LYS A 632 27.33 35.76 118.56
C LYS A 632 26.98 36.99 119.41
N GLN A 633 26.72 38.15 118.81
CA GLN A 633 26.35 39.38 119.53
C GLN A 633 24.92 39.37 120.10
N GLY A 634 24.05 38.45 119.68
CA GLY A 634 22.67 38.33 120.19
C GLY A 634 22.51 37.66 121.57
N THR A 635 23.59 37.15 122.18
CA THR A 635 23.52 36.26 123.36
C THR A 635 23.68 36.97 124.72
N THR A 636 23.84 38.31 124.75
CA THR A 636 24.18 39.08 125.98
C THR A 636 23.15 40.13 126.43
N ALA A 637 21.85 39.95 126.13
CA ALA A 637 20.76 40.76 126.70
C ALA A 637 19.94 39.98 127.75
N LEU A 638 20.10 40.31 129.04
CA LEU A 638 19.45 39.70 130.22
C LEU A 638 18.01 40.24 130.49
N GLN A 639 17.11 39.39 131.02
CA GLN A 639 15.80 39.75 131.60
C GLN A 639 15.60 39.03 132.97
N GLU A 640 15.54 39.78 134.07
CA GLU A 640 15.07 39.34 135.41
C GLU A 640 13.71 40.01 135.71
N ILE A 641 12.78 39.31 136.37
CA ILE A 641 11.43 39.84 136.74
C ILE A 641 11.15 39.58 138.24
N GLU A 642 10.73 40.62 138.97
CA GLU A 642 10.41 40.59 140.41
C GLU A 642 8.89 40.70 140.65
N THR A 643 8.31 39.87 141.53
CA THR A 643 6.88 39.89 141.87
C THR A 643 6.63 40.29 143.34
N THR A 644 5.59 41.08 143.61
CA THR A 644 5.19 41.54 144.96
C THR A 644 3.71 41.28 145.21
N ALA A 645 3.32 41.10 146.49
CA ALA A 645 1.92 41.07 146.93
C ALA A 645 1.75 41.99 148.15
N ASP A 646 0.76 42.89 148.11
CA ASP A 646 0.48 43.91 149.14
C ASP A 646 1.71 44.68 149.64
N GLY A 647 2.66 44.96 148.74
CA GLY A 647 3.87 45.75 149.03
C GLY A 647 5.05 44.96 149.61
N VAL A 648 4.99 43.63 149.70
CA VAL A 648 6.09 42.78 150.18
C VAL A 648 6.60 41.85 149.07
N LYS A 649 7.93 41.67 148.97
CA LYS A 649 8.56 40.82 147.94
C LYS A 649 8.15 39.36 148.12
N ALA A 650 7.70 38.75 147.02
CA ALA A 650 7.46 37.31 146.93
C ALA A 650 8.68 36.63 146.27
N GLN A 651 8.45 35.61 145.44
CA GLN A 651 9.51 34.82 144.80
C GLN A 651 10.03 35.50 143.50
N THR A 652 11.35 35.56 143.33
CA THR A 652 12.03 36.04 142.11
C THR A 652 12.21 34.88 141.12
N ILE A 653 11.79 35.07 139.86
CA ILE A 653 11.91 34.05 138.81
C ILE A 653 13.25 34.23 138.10
N LYS A 654 14.03 33.15 137.98
CA LYS A 654 15.38 33.13 137.38
C LYS A 654 15.45 32.16 136.21
N LYS A 655 16.42 32.36 135.31
CA LYS A 655 16.70 31.59 134.08
C LYS A 655 16.63 30.06 134.23
N ASP A 656 17.00 29.55 135.41
CA ASP A 656 17.11 28.14 135.74
C ASP A 656 15.88 27.59 136.50
N SER A 657 14.88 28.42 136.81
CA SER A 657 13.68 28.06 137.55
C SER A 657 12.47 28.87 137.07
N ASN A 658 11.96 28.54 135.87
CA ASN A 658 10.87 29.25 135.19
C ASN A 658 9.47 28.78 135.63
N LYS A 659 9.23 28.61 136.94
CA LYS A 659 7.91 28.15 137.44
C LYS A 659 7.39 29.05 138.56
N ALA A 660 6.36 29.86 138.26
CA ALA A 660 5.60 30.60 139.26
C ALA A 660 4.50 29.71 139.84
N ASN A 661 4.39 29.64 141.18
CA ASN A 661 3.40 28.78 141.85
C ASN A 661 2.45 29.64 142.71
N PHE A 662 1.14 29.51 142.47
CA PHE A 662 0.09 30.20 143.23
C PHE A 662 -0.66 29.17 144.10
N THR A 663 -0.76 29.41 145.41
CA THR A 663 -1.36 28.49 146.38
C THR A 663 -2.72 28.97 146.89
N SER A 664 -3.69 28.06 147.05
CA SER A 664 -5.07 28.40 147.45
C SER A 664 -5.20 28.66 148.95
N GLY A 665 -5.97 29.69 149.34
CA GLY A 665 -6.30 30.03 150.74
C GLY A 665 -7.55 29.33 151.31
N LYS A 666 -7.91 29.62 152.57
CA LYS A 666 -8.95 28.89 153.33
C LYS A 666 -10.32 28.80 152.64
N ASN A 667 -10.85 29.89 152.08
CA ASN A 667 -12.16 29.96 151.39
C ASN A 667 -12.06 30.17 149.87
N ILE A 668 -10.84 30.07 149.30
CA ILE A 668 -10.56 30.34 147.89
C ILE A 668 -10.12 29.05 147.19
N LYS A 669 -10.56 28.87 145.95
CA LYS A 669 -10.18 27.81 145.02
C LYS A 669 -9.49 28.44 143.82
N LEU A 670 -8.26 28.04 143.54
CA LEU A 670 -7.51 28.44 142.34
C LEU A 670 -7.54 27.30 141.32
N THR A 671 -7.94 27.61 140.08
CA THR A 671 -8.02 26.62 138.99
C THR A 671 -7.22 27.12 137.78
N PRO A 672 -6.24 26.38 137.26
CA PRO A 672 -5.49 26.79 136.07
C PRO A 672 -6.30 26.60 134.77
N SER A 673 -6.08 27.47 133.78
CA SER A 673 -6.65 27.41 132.42
C SER A 673 -5.68 27.93 131.35
N ASP A 674 -5.98 27.68 130.08
CA ASP A 674 -5.21 28.12 128.90
C ASP A 674 -5.11 29.67 128.77
N LYS A 675 -5.92 30.41 129.55
CA LYS A 675 -5.95 31.88 129.57
C LYS A 675 -5.41 32.49 130.87
N GLY A 676 -5.00 31.69 131.86
CA GLY A 676 -4.52 32.16 133.16
C GLY A 676 -5.06 31.35 134.35
N ILE A 677 -5.00 31.93 135.56
CA ILE A 677 -5.53 31.32 136.79
C ILE A 677 -6.91 31.92 137.10
N GLU A 678 -7.91 31.05 137.23
CA GLU A 678 -9.26 31.41 137.63
C GLU A 678 -9.39 31.32 139.16
N VAL A 679 -9.95 32.37 139.78
CA VAL A 679 -10.08 32.50 141.24
C VAL A 679 -11.56 32.46 141.61
N ALA A 680 -11.97 31.46 142.39
CA ALA A 680 -13.35 31.28 142.85
C ALA A 680 -13.44 31.06 144.37
N THR A 681 -14.61 31.27 144.97
CA THR A 681 -14.91 30.80 146.34
C THR A 681 -15.08 29.28 146.35
N LYS A 682 -14.74 28.62 147.47
CA LYS A 682 -14.98 27.17 147.63
C LYS A 682 -16.48 26.85 147.65
N ASP A 683 -16.80 25.59 147.36
CA ASP A 683 -18.18 25.09 147.39
C ASP A 683 -18.73 25.04 148.84
N ASP A 684 -17.87 24.76 149.83
CA ASP A 684 -18.16 24.88 151.26
C ASP A 684 -17.36 26.04 151.87
N VAL A 685 -18.05 27.08 152.33
CA VAL A 685 -17.45 28.31 152.86
C VAL A 685 -17.89 28.57 154.28
N ASP A 686 -16.92 28.93 155.13
CA ASP A 686 -17.13 29.20 156.54
C ASP A 686 -17.06 30.72 156.78
N PHE A 687 -18.20 31.31 157.16
CA PHE A 687 -18.36 32.76 157.40
C PHE A 687 -18.79 33.03 158.83
N THR A 688 -18.11 33.97 159.50
CA THR A 688 -18.45 34.38 160.87
C THR A 688 -19.73 35.22 160.97
N THR A 689 -20.08 36.01 159.95
CA THR A 689 -21.34 36.76 159.87
C THR A 689 -21.76 36.95 158.41
N VAL A 690 -23.05 36.83 158.09
CA VAL A 690 -23.60 37.08 156.74
C VAL A 690 -24.72 38.11 156.83
N ASN A 691 -24.58 39.23 156.12
CA ASN A 691 -25.59 40.28 156.04
C ASN A 691 -26.24 40.22 154.64
N ALA A 692 -27.28 39.38 154.49
CA ALA A 692 -27.93 39.11 153.19
C ALA A 692 -29.37 39.63 153.18
N THR A 693 -29.74 40.38 152.14
CA THR A 693 -31.10 40.90 151.93
C THR A 693 -32.06 39.89 151.29
N THR A 694 -31.56 38.79 150.72
CA THR A 694 -32.37 37.70 150.14
C THR A 694 -31.55 36.40 150.14
N VAL A 695 -32.16 35.26 150.49
CA VAL A 695 -31.49 33.94 150.51
C VAL A 695 -32.32 32.96 149.68
N ASN A 696 -31.78 32.48 148.56
CA ASN A 696 -32.41 31.47 147.69
C ASN A 696 -31.79 30.09 147.96
N GLY A 697 -32.52 29.21 148.63
CA GLY A 697 -32.09 27.81 148.84
C GLY A 697 -33.25 26.92 149.27
N ASP A 698 -33.26 25.65 148.79
CA ASP A 698 -34.34 24.67 149.01
C ASP A 698 -34.60 24.32 150.48
N THR A 699 -33.62 24.58 151.37
CA THR A 699 -33.73 24.40 152.81
C THR A 699 -32.77 25.36 153.51
N ILE A 700 -33.31 26.23 154.37
CA ILE A 700 -32.52 27.07 155.28
C ILE A 700 -32.59 26.43 156.67
N LYS A 701 -31.44 25.98 157.18
CA LYS A 701 -31.29 25.48 158.55
C LYS A 701 -30.57 26.52 159.40
N SER A 702 -31.23 26.98 160.45
CA SER A 702 -30.61 27.75 161.52
C SER A 702 -30.85 27.02 162.84
N GLY A 703 -29.89 26.18 163.23
CA GLY A 703 -30.07 25.23 164.33
C GLY A 703 -31.27 24.30 164.09
N ASN A 704 -32.21 24.28 165.03
CA ASN A 704 -33.42 23.44 164.98
C ASN A 704 -34.58 24.07 164.18
N VAL A 705 -34.46 25.35 163.79
CA VAL A 705 -35.47 26.00 162.93
C VAL A 705 -35.16 25.66 161.48
N VAL A 706 -36.15 25.08 160.80
CA VAL A 706 -36.04 24.67 159.40
C VAL A 706 -37.10 25.38 158.59
N ILE A 707 -36.67 26.15 157.59
CA ILE A 707 -37.54 26.73 156.57
C ILE A 707 -37.30 25.93 155.29
N ASN A 708 -38.32 25.23 154.81
CA ASN A 708 -38.27 24.47 153.57
C ASN A 708 -39.60 24.54 152.81
N LYS A 709 -39.65 23.88 151.65
CA LYS A 709 -40.84 23.83 150.78
C LYS A 709 -42.13 23.27 151.44
N ASN A 710 -42.04 22.61 152.59
CA ASN A 710 -43.18 22.06 153.33
C ASN A 710 -43.68 23.00 154.45
N GLY A 711 -43.06 24.18 154.63
CA GLY A 711 -43.45 25.18 155.63
C GLY A 711 -42.34 25.53 156.63
N ILE A 712 -42.71 26.29 157.67
CA ILE A 712 -41.80 26.71 158.74
C ILE A 712 -41.93 25.71 159.89
N ASN A 713 -40.85 25.00 160.20
CA ASN A 713 -40.72 24.24 161.45
C ASN A 713 -39.93 25.07 162.46
N ALA A 714 -40.63 25.56 163.49
CA ALA A 714 -40.06 26.40 164.54
C ALA A 714 -39.26 25.62 165.60
N GLY A 715 -39.19 24.29 165.54
CA GLY A 715 -38.36 23.49 166.43
C GLY A 715 -38.65 23.68 167.93
N ASN A 716 -39.92 23.88 168.31
CA ASN A 716 -40.42 24.23 169.65
C ASN A 716 -40.07 25.66 170.15
N GLN A 717 -39.60 26.56 169.29
CA GLN A 717 -39.29 27.94 169.69
C GLN A 717 -40.49 28.88 169.54
N LYS A 718 -40.56 29.88 170.42
CA LYS A 718 -41.62 30.90 170.46
C LYS A 718 -41.50 31.82 169.24
N ILE A 719 -42.58 31.93 168.44
CA ILE A 719 -42.67 32.89 167.33
C ILE A 719 -43.31 34.18 167.87
N THR A 720 -42.62 35.32 167.77
CA THR A 720 -43.09 36.63 168.23
C THR A 720 -43.45 37.54 167.05
N ASN A 721 -44.31 38.54 167.28
CA ASN A 721 -44.74 39.55 166.29
C ASN A 721 -45.57 39.04 165.08
N VAL A 722 -46.42 38.02 165.29
CA VAL A 722 -47.38 37.56 164.26
C VAL A 722 -48.64 38.42 164.28
N ALA A 723 -49.01 39.02 163.14
CA ALA A 723 -50.22 39.83 162.99
C ALA A 723 -51.52 39.00 163.15
N LYS A 724 -52.68 39.65 163.35
CA LYS A 724 -53.97 38.95 163.39
C LYS A 724 -54.30 38.40 162.00
N GLY A 725 -54.55 37.09 161.90
CA GLY A 725 -54.97 36.45 160.65
C GLY A 725 -56.34 36.93 160.17
N THR A 726 -56.48 37.11 158.86
CA THR A 726 -57.72 37.51 158.19
C THR A 726 -58.31 36.38 157.32
N GLU A 727 -57.49 35.40 156.96
CA GLU A 727 -57.85 34.23 156.14
C GLU A 727 -57.70 32.92 156.93
N ASP A 728 -58.41 31.87 156.51
CA ASP A 728 -58.44 30.57 157.20
C ASP A 728 -57.06 29.88 157.28
N SER A 729 -56.12 30.26 156.41
CA SER A 729 -54.75 29.73 156.37
C SER A 729 -53.74 30.49 157.24
N ASP A 730 -54.16 31.56 157.92
CA ASP A 730 -53.25 32.40 158.70
C ASP A 730 -52.91 31.82 160.08
N ALA A 731 -51.70 32.07 160.55
CA ALA A 731 -51.30 31.73 161.91
C ALA A 731 -52.04 32.60 162.95
N VAL A 732 -52.86 31.98 163.80
CA VAL A 732 -53.62 32.66 164.85
C VAL A 732 -52.71 33.06 166.02
N ASN A 733 -52.72 34.35 166.38
CA ASN A 733 -52.02 34.83 167.58
C ASN A 733 -52.92 34.82 168.84
N TYR A 734 -52.31 34.80 170.02
CA TYR A 734 -53.01 34.68 171.32
C TYR A 734 -54.03 35.81 171.60
N SER A 735 -53.82 37.00 171.03
CA SER A 735 -54.78 38.12 171.15
C SER A 735 -56.08 37.87 170.38
N HIS A 736 -56.05 37.05 169.32
CA HIS A 736 -57.23 36.71 168.54
C HIS A 736 -58.12 35.68 169.26
N LEU A 737 -57.51 34.74 169.98
CA LEU A 737 -58.20 33.71 170.75
C LEU A 737 -58.91 34.27 172.00
N ASN A 738 -58.35 35.29 172.65
CA ASN A 738 -58.91 35.85 173.88
C ASN A 738 -60.14 36.76 173.68
N CYS A 739 -60.53 37.09 172.44
CA CYS A 739 -61.71 37.94 172.18
C CYS A 739 -63.04 37.15 172.17
N GLN A 740 -63.01 35.82 172.19
CA GLN A 740 -64.23 35.00 172.04
C GLN A 740 -64.82 34.42 173.33
N THR A 741 -64.16 34.50 174.50
CA THR A 741 -64.62 33.77 175.72
C THR A 741 -65.02 34.63 176.93
N LYS A 742 -65.26 35.95 176.78
CA LYS A 742 -65.71 36.82 177.90
C LYS A 742 -67.12 37.39 177.84
N CYS A 743 -67.95 37.10 176.84
CA CYS A 743 -69.33 37.60 176.85
C CYS A 743 -70.33 36.55 176.35
N ASN A 744 -70.93 35.79 177.28
CA ASN A 744 -72.38 35.88 177.54
C ASN A 744 -72.82 34.80 178.56
N ASP A 745 -72.96 35.22 179.82
CA ASP A 745 -74.10 34.86 180.65
C ASP A 745 -75.09 36.06 180.59
N PHE A 746 -76.40 35.77 180.59
CA PHE A 746 -77.59 36.66 180.46
C PHE A 746 -78.19 36.88 179.04
N LEU A 747 -78.94 35.90 178.53
CA LEU A 747 -80.40 35.75 178.77
C LEU A 747 -80.99 34.59 177.91
N LYS A 748 -81.60 33.61 178.61
CA LYS A 748 -82.39 32.42 178.20
C LYS A 748 -81.65 31.14 177.84
#